data_AF-A0A6J1LKU4-F1
#
_entry.id   AF-A0A6J1LKU4-F1
#
_cell.length_a   1.000
_cell.length_b   1.000
_cell.length_c   1.000
_cell.angle_alpha   90.00
_cell.angle_beta   90.00
_cell.angle_gamma   90.00
#
_symmetry.space_group_name_H-M   'P 1'
#
loop_
_entity.id
_entity.type
_entity.pdbx_description
1 polymer ?
#
loop_
_entity_poly.entity_id
_entity_poly.type
_entity_poly.pdbx_seq_one_letter_code
_entity_poly.pdbx_strand_id
1 'polypeptide(L)'
;MSSFVIDKESFVRRIKRLYTEWKAPSTGHDNVLSNLDCIMSVVGVDEDVIYSKSMALQLWLLGYELTDTISVFASDAIYFLTSKKKIEFLKQAQNINEEGVPEIKLLVRDRNDKDQANFEKLITTMQNSKKGKRLGVFTKDAFPGEFSESWKKLLTAAKFEHVDISTIIAYLMCPKDESEINNIRKASLVSMEIFNKYLKDEIMDIIDSDRKVKHTKLADGCEAAIAEKKYTSGLDPRSLDMAYPPIIQSGGAYSLKFSAAADKNHLHFGVIVCSLGARYKSYCSNISRTFLVNPTEAMQENYTFLVNVQEEILKLLVPSAKLCEVYDKTLAYVKKEKPSMVENLTKSFGFAMGLEFRENSIVIGPKCQALIKKNMVFNLHVGISNLTNPEATDKEGKTYALFIGDTVLVGEQGPANVMTPSKKKIKNVGIFIKDDDDEEEDADDKKAAKADQGTEILGRSKRNAVLESKLRNEINTEEKRKEHQRELAQQLNERARERLAKQGNSKEVEKVRKNTVSYKSMSQIPREPEVKELKLYVDKKYETVIMPVFGIQVPFHISTIKNISQSVEGEYTYLRINFFHPGATMGRNEGGLYPQPEATFVKEVTYRSSNVKEHGEVAAPSANLNNAFRLIKEVQKRFKTREAEEREKEDLVKQDTLILSQNKGNPKLKDLYIRPNIVTKRMTGSLEAHTNGFRYISVRGDKVDILYNNIKSAFFQPCDGEMIILLHFHLKYAIMFGKKKHVDVQFYTEVGEITTDLGKHQHMHDRDDLAAEQAERELRQKLKTAFKSFCEKVEAMTKAQVEFDTPFRELGFPGAPFRSTVTLQPTSGSLVNLTEWPPFVITLDDVELVHFERVQFHLRNFDMIFVFKEYNKKVAMVNAIPMNMLDHVKEWLNSCDIRYSEGVQSLNWQKIMKTITDDPEGFFEQGGWTFLDPESGSEDENESAESEEDEAYNPTDAESDDETDEDDSEYSEASEDESDDSDELGSDEESGKDWSDLEREAAEEDRNNDYNTDDKRNGKFETKKHGKSSKHSPSKSSKDKYHNRDKHHSSSSSGHKNSSKDKDRKRSREDSRDNGHKSKKSRR
;
A
#
# COMPACT_ATOMS: atom_id res chain seq x y z
N MET A 1 30.40 -30.06 0.72
CA MET A 1 30.42 -28.96 1.71
C MET A 1 30.96 -27.73 1.00
N SER A 2 30.39 -26.55 1.21
CA SER A 2 31.00 -25.30 0.77
C SER A 2 32.29 -25.06 1.55
N SER A 3 33.35 -24.58 0.88
CA SER A 3 34.53 -24.06 1.56
C SER A 3 34.14 -22.79 2.33
N PHE A 4 34.61 -22.64 3.57
CA PHE A 4 34.51 -21.37 4.29
C PHE A 4 35.31 -20.29 3.56
N VAL A 5 34.70 -19.13 3.30
CA VAL A 5 35.31 -18.01 2.57
C VAL A 5 35.35 -16.78 3.46
N ILE A 6 36.51 -16.11 3.53
CA ILE A 6 36.67 -14.80 4.18
C ILE A 6 36.18 -13.70 3.23
N ASP A 7 35.32 -12.82 3.71
CA ASP A 7 35.05 -11.53 3.05
C ASP A 7 36.29 -10.64 3.20
N LYS A 8 37.10 -10.59 2.14
CA LYS A 8 38.37 -9.87 2.12
C LYS A 8 38.16 -8.35 2.22
N GLU A 9 37.13 -7.82 1.58
CA GLU A 9 36.87 -6.37 1.56
C GLU A 9 36.43 -5.88 2.93
N SER A 10 35.56 -6.64 3.61
CA SER A 10 35.18 -6.34 4.99
C SER A 10 36.34 -6.54 5.97
N PHE A 11 37.14 -7.60 5.83
CA PHE A 11 38.34 -7.79 6.64
C PHE A 11 39.32 -6.61 6.49
N VAL A 12 39.64 -6.21 5.26
CA VAL A 12 40.51 -5.07 4.93
C VAL A 12 39.96 -3.77 5.50
N ARG A 13 38.69 -3.45 5.24
CA ARG A 13 38.02 -2.23 5.72
C ARG A 13 38.07 -2.14 7.24
N ARG A 14 37.82 -3.25 7.94
CA ARG A 14 37.75 -3.31 9.41
C ARG A 14 39.13 -3.35 10.07
N ILE A 15 40.12 -4.04 9.50
CA ILE A 15 41.49 -4.03 10.02
C ILE A 15 42.20 -2.68 9.79
N LYS A 16 42.00 -2.04 8.63
CA LYS A 16 42.46 -0.66 8.39
C LYS A 16 41.85 0.31 9.40
N ARG A 17 40.53 0.22 9.65
CA ARG A 17 39.83 1.02 10.66
C ARG A 17 40.43 0.84 12.08
N LEU A 18 40.75 -0.38 12.49
CA LEU A 18 41.44 -0.67 13.76
C LEU A 18 42.84 -0.03 13.83
N TYR A 19 43.66 -0.20 12.80
CA TYR A 19 45.03 0.33 12.78
C TYR A 19 45.11 1.85 12.62
N THR A 20 44.15 2.48 11.94
CA THR A 20 44.03 3.95 11.88
C THR A 20 43.68 4.51 13.26
N GLU A 21 42.65 3.99 13.93
CA GLU A 21 42.28 4.44 15.29
C GLU A 21 43.42 4.20 16.29
N TRP A 22 44.14 3.07 16.17
CA TRP A 22 45.30 2.77 17.02
C TRP A 22 46.47 3.74 16.82
N LYS A 23 46.68 4.24 15.59
CA LYS A 23 47.72 5.25 15.30
C LYS A 23 47.28 6.67 15.70
N ALA A 24 46.02 7.02 15.44
CA ALA A 24 45.44 8.34 15.69
C ALA A 24 44.00 8.21 16.21
N PRO A 25 43.78 8.20 17.55
CA PRO A 25 42.45 8.08 18.14
C PRO A 25 41.53 9.26 17.77
N SER A 26 40.31 8.95 17.33
CA SER A 26 39.31 9.94 16.90
C SER A 26 38.62 10.68 18.06
N THR A 27 38.73 10.15 19.28
CA THR A 27 38.16 10.73 20.50
C THR A 27 39.24 11.27 21.43
N GLY A 28 39.39 12.60 21.49
CA GLY A 28 40.43 13.30 22.26
C GLY A 28 40.38 13.19 23.79
N HIS A 29 39.60 12.25 24.36
CA HIS A 29 39.55 12.00 25.81
C HIS A 29 40.48 10.88 26.28
N ASP A 30 40.88 9.94 25.42
CA ASP A 30 41.73 8.81 25.80
C ASP A 30 42.93 8.61 24.87
N ASN A 31 44.10 9.11 25.29
CA ASN A 31 45.40 8.74 24.72
C ASN A 31 45.82 7.29 25.08
N VAL A 32 44.89 6.46 25.55
CA VAL A 32 45.16 5.10 26.01
C VAL A 32 45.60 4.22 24.85
N LEU A 33 44.88 4.25 23.73
CA LEU A 33 45.07 3.35 22.59
C LEU A 33 46.42 3.61 21.87
N SER A 34 46.74 4.88 21.59
CA SER A 34 47.99 5.27 20.92
C SER A 34 49.24 4.87 21.72
N ASN A 35 49.14 4.91 23.06
CA ASN A 35 50.16 4.47 24.01
C ASN A 35 50.19 2.94 24.27
N LEU A 36 49.49 2.11 23.49
CA LEU A 36 49.66 0.65 23.52
C LEU A 36 50.77 0.21 22.59
N ASP A 37 51.58 -0.75 23.04
CA ASP A 37 52.65 -1.36 22.26
C ASP A 37 52.13 -2.49 21.37
N CYS A 38 51.13 -3.23 21.84
CA CYS A 38 50.47 -4.33 21.11
C CYS A 38 49.02 -4.51 21.61
N ILE A 39 48.15 -5.15 20.80
CA ILE A 39 46.81 -5.59 21.20
C ILE A 39 46.73 -7.12 21.09
N MET A 40 46.15 -7.77 22.11
CA MET A 40 45.97 -9.23 22.16
C MET A 40 44.49 -9.60 22.37
N SER A 41 44.03 -10.59 21.62
CA SER A 41 42.74 -11.27 21.78
C SER A 41 42.96 -12.78 21.87
N VAL A 42 42.18 -13.45 22.73
CA VAL A 42 42.29 -14.90 22.99
C VAL A 42 40.87 -15.46 23.03
N VAL A 43 40.59 -16.50 22.24
CA VAL A 43 39.34 -17.27 22.34
C VAL A 43 39.72 -18.72 22.64
N GLY A 44 39.18 -19.27 23.72
CA GLY A 44 39.41 -20.66 24.14
C GLY A 44 38.37 -21.61 23.54
N VAL A 45 37.98 -22.63 24.31
CA VAL A 45 36.79 -23.45 24.03
C VAL A 45 35.87 -23.32 25.24
N ASP A 46 34.67 -22.80 25.00
CA ASP A 46 33.61 -22.64 25.98
C ASP A 46 32.28 -22.64 25.21
N GLU A 47 31.36 -23.53 25.56
CA GLU A 47 30.06 -23.67 24.86
C GLU A 47 28.95 -22.85 25.55
N ASP A 48 29.18 -22.37 26.79
CA ASP A 48 28.24 -21.54 27.54
C ASP A 48 28.43 -20.03 27.27
N VAL A 49 29.61 -19.61 26.78
CA VAL A 49 29.95 -18.19 26.52
C VAL A 49 29.45 -17.72 25.15
N ILE A 50 28.16 -17.33 25.08
CA ILE A 50 27.51 -16.80 23.87
C ILE A 50 28.12 -15.46 23.38
N TYR A 51 28.72 -14.69 24.30
CA TYR A 51 29.25 -13.34 24.08
C TYR A 51 30.55 -13.05 24.82
N SER A 52 31.57 -12.58 24.09
CA SER A 52 32.81 -12.00 24.63
C SER A 52 33.38 -10.97 23.64
N LYS A 53 34.27 -10.08 24.11
CA LYS A 53 34.90 -9.08 23.23
C LYS A 53 35.86 -9.71 22.23
N SER A 54 36.54 -10.78 22.61
CA SER A 54 37.46 -11.54 21.78
C SER A 54 36.74 -12.24 20.63
N MET A 55 35.60 -12.90 20.90
CA MET A 55 34.75 -13.50 19.87
C MET A 55 34.11 -12.44 18.97
N ALA A 56 33.62 -11.33 19.54
CA ALA A 56 33.08 -10.22 18.76
C ALA A 56 34.11 -9.62 17.80
N LEU A 57 35.36 -9.43 18.24
CA LEU A 57 36.45 -8.96 17.38
C LEU A 57 36.79 -9.97 16.25
N GLN A 58 36.81 -11.27 16.55
CA GLN A 58 36.99 -12.30 15.52
C GLN A 58 35.85 -12.29 14.49
N LEU A 59 34.59 -12.29 14.95
CA LEU A 59 33.40 -12.23 14.10
C LEU A 59 33.37 -10.94 13.26
N TRP A 60 33.76 -9.80 13.82
CA TRP A 60 33.82 -8.53 13.10
C TRP A 60 34.90 -8.54 12.01
N LEU A 61 36.11 -9.02 12.30
CA LEU A 61 37.20 -9.05 11.33
C LEU A 61 37.00 -10.14 10.27
N LEU A 62 36.69 -11.37 10.68
CA LEU A 62 36.77 -12.57 9.84
C LEU A 62 35.40 -13.07 9.34
N GLY A 63 34.30 -12.67 9.97
CA GLY A 63 32.95 -13.18 9.71
C GLY A 63 32.63 -14.54 10.36
N TYR A 64 33.59 -15.14 11.08
CA TYR A 64 33.45 -16.43 11.75
C TYR A 64 34.20 -16.42 13.07
N GLU A 65 33.72 -17.23 14.01
CA GLU A 65 34.41 -17.49 15.27
C GLU A 65 35.50 -18.55 15.09
N LEU A 66 36.65 -18.34 15.72
CA LEU A 66 37.77 -19.27 15.78
C LEU A 66 38.11 -19.56 17.25
N THR A 67 37.42 -20.55 17.83
CA THR A 67 37.82 -21.14 19.12
C THR A 67 39.30 -21.54 19.17
N ASP A 68 39.85 -21.68 20.36
CA ASP A 68 41.16 -22.27 20.63
C ASP A 68 42.31 -21.59 19.83
N THR A 69 42.24 -20.24 19.78
CA THR A 69 43.01 -19.33 18.91
C THR A 69 43.49 -18.08 19.66
N ILE A 70 44.73 -17.64 19.39
CA ILE A 70 45.28 -16.37 19.87
C ILE A 70 45.54 -15.45 18.67
N SER A 71 45.16 -14.18 18.81
CA SER A 71 45.36 -13.10 17.83
C SER A 71 46.19 -11.98 18.46
N VAL A 72 47.36 -11.68 17.89
CA VAL A 72 48.28 -10.64 18.37
C VAL A 72 48.50 -9.61 17.27
N PHE A 73 48.13 -8.36 17.53
CA PHE A 73 48.22 -7.24 16.60
C PHE A 73 49.41 -6.35 17.01
N ALA A 74 50.55 -6.52 16.36
CA ALA A 74 51.75 -5.70 16.55
C ALA A 74 51.80 -4.53 15.56
N SER A 75 52.76 -3.61 15.71
CA SER A 75 52.86 -2.43 14.84
C SER A 75 53.22 -2.75 13.37
N ASP A 76 53.91 -3.86 13.14
CA ASP A 76 54.51 -4.31 11.87
C ASP A 76 53.81 -5.54 11.27
N ALA A 77 53.19 -6.37 12.10
CA ALA A 77 52.59 -7.64 11.70
C ALA A 77 51.43 -8.07 12.60
N ILE A 78 50.56 -8.93 12.07
CA ILE A 78 49.44 -9.56 12.79
C ILE A 78 49.71 -11.06 12.86
N TYR A 79 49.67 -11.63 14.06
CA TYR A 79 49.94 -13.05 14.29
C TYR A 79 48.67 -13.78 14.71
N PHE A 80 48.35 -14.88 14.03
CA PHE A 80 47.29 -15.80 14.43
C PHE A 80 47.87 -17.18 14.74
N LEU A 81 47.72 -17.63 15.99
CA LEU A 81 48.08 -18.98 16.43
C LEU A 81 46.81 -19.82 16.55
N THR A 82 46.64 -20.81 15.67
CA THR A 82 45.46 -21.69 15.67
C THR A 82 45.72 -23.05 15.01
N SER A 83 44.73 -23.95 15.08
CA SER A 83 44.80 -25.30 14.51
C SER A 83 45.01 -25.30 12.98
N LYS A 84 45.69 -26.33 12.45
CA LYS A 84 46.01 -26.46 11.01
C LYS A 84 44.83 -26.21 10.05
N LYS A 85 43.63 -26.71 10.38
CA LYS A 85 42.40 -26.49 9.57
C LYS A 85 41.98 -25.00 9.55
N LYS A 86 42.10 -24.29 10.67
CA LYS A 86 41.78 -22.86 10.78
C LYS A 86 42.86 -22.00 10.09
N ILE A 87 44.11 -22.44 10.09
CA ILE A 87 45.21 -21.82 9.30
C ILE A 87 44.94 -21.91 7.79
N GLU A 88 44.43 -23.04 7.29
CA GLU A 88 44.07 -23.20 5.87
C GLU A 88 42.95 -22.23 5.43
N PHE A 89 42.03 -21.88 6.33
CA PHE A 89 41.05 -20.81 6.13
C PHE A 89 41.71 -19.41 6.16
N LEU A 90 42.52 -19.11 7.18
CA LEU A 90 43.20 -17.81 7.34
C LEU A 90 44.20 -17.47 6.22
N LYS A 91 44.73 -18.46 5.49
CA LYS A 91 45.55 -18.22 4.28
C LYS A 91 44.85 -17.34 3.22
N GLN A 92 43.52 -17.30 3.20
CA GLN A 92 42.76 -16.41 2.31
C GLN A 92 43.00 -14.93 2.61
N ALA A 93 43.27 -14.59 3.88
CA ALA A 93 43.65 -13.25 4.33
C ALA A 93 45.16 -12.99 4.24
N GLN A 94 46.01 -14.02 4.43
CA GLN A 94 47.46 -13.89 4.32
C GLN A 94 47.93 -13.36 2.94
N ASN A 95 47.20 -13.66 1.88
CA ASN A 95 47.51 -13.21 0.52
C ASN A 95 47.04 -11.77 0.20
N ILE A 96 46.63 -10.99 1.21
CA ILE A 96 46.21 -9.59 1.04
C ILE A 96 47.41 -8.68 1.30
N ASN A 97 47.97 -8.11 0.23
CA ASN A 97 49.05 -7.14 0.31
C ASN A 97 48.50 -5.75 -0.07
N GLU A 98 48.00 -5.01 0.92
CA GLU A 98 47.38 -3.70 0.75
C GLU A 98 48.01 -2.64 1.65
N GLU A 99 48.20 -1.44 1.10
CA GLU A 99 48.72 -0.30 1.85
C GLU A 99 47.86 0.00 3.08
N GLY A 100 48.51 0.09 4.25
CA GLY A 100 47.88 0.29 5.55
C GLY A 100 47.57 -0.99 6.33
N VAL A 101 47.69 -2.19 5.74
CA VAL A 101 47.53 -3.48 6.44
C VAL A 101 48.92 -4.06 6.78
N PRO A 102 49.20 -4.44 8.04
CA PRO A 102 50.47 -5.11 8.40
C PRO A 102 50.53 -6.58 7.95
N GLU A 103 51.74 -7.14 7.92
CA GLU A 103 51.97 -8.51 7.41
C GLU A 103 51.27 -9.58 8.28
N ILE A 104 50.44 -10.44 7.68
CA ILE A 104 49.70 -11.48 8.40
C ILE A 104 50.55 -12.77 8.47
N LYS A 105 50.98 -13.11 9.69
CA LYS A 105 51.79 -14.28 10.01
C LYS A 105 50.95 -15.35 10.70
N LEU A 106 50.94 -16.56 10.13
CA LEU A 106 50.11 -17.68 10.58
C LEU A 106 50.97 -18.73 11.29
N LEU A 107 50.66 -19.02 12.55
CA LEU A 107 51.33 -20.02 13.37
C LEU A 107 50.42 -21.24 13.54
N VAL A 108 50.89 -22.41 13.14
CA VAL A 108 50.16 -23.68 13.33
C VAL A 108 50.40 -24.16 14.76
N ARG A 109 49.31 -24.44 15.48
CA ARG A 109 49.40 -25.02 16.82
C ARG A 109 50.02 -26.42 16.82
N ASP A 110 50.94 -26.66 17.75
CA ASP A 110 51.55 -27.96 17.99
C ASP A 110 51.06 -28.53 19.34
N ARG A 111 50.69 -29.81 19.33
CA ARG A 111 50.17 -30.53 20.50
C ARG A 111 51.26 -31.34 21.21
N ASN A 112 52.45 -31.45 20.64
CA ASN A 112 53.56 -32.22 21.20
C ASN A 112 54.34 -31.41 22.25
N ASP A 113 54.54 -30.11 22.03
CA ASP A 113 55.18 -29.17 22.97
C ASP A 113 54.16 -28.34 23.80
N LYS A 114 52.87 -28.62 23.62
CA LYS A 114 51.73 -27.84 24.16
C LYS A 114 51.80 -26.35 23.79
N ASP A 115 52.16 -26.06 22.55
CA ASP A 115 52.32 -24.72 21.98
C ASP A 115 53.41 -23.85 22.63
N GLN A 116 54.28 -24.40 23.49
CA GLN A 116 55.27 -23.61 24.23
C GLN A 116 56.20 -22.78 23.32
N ALA A 117 56.74 -23.37 22.25
CA ALA A 117 57.61 -22.63 21.31
C ALA A 117 56.84 -21.55 20.53
N ASN A 118 55.55 -21.76 20.26
CA ASN A 118 54.67 -20.76 19.67
C ASN A 118 54.37 -19.62 20.65
N PHE A 119 54.12 -19.93 21.93
CA PHE A 119 53.85 -18.93 22.97
C PHE A 119 55.07 -18.05 23.26
N GLU A 120 56.26 -18.65 23.41
CA GLU A 120 57.51 -17.91 23.60
C GLU A 120 57.76 -16.94 22.44
N LYS A 121 57.57 -17.40 21.19
CA LYS A 121 57.66 -16.57 19.99
C LYS A 121 56.68 -15.39 20.00
N LEU A 122 55.41 -15.61 20.39
CA LEU A 122 54.43 -14.52 20.53
C LEU A 122 54.83 -13.50 21.60
N ILE A 123 55.39 -13.96 22.73
CA ILE A 123 55.88 -13.07 23.80
C ILE A 123 57.06 -12.22 23.30
N THR A 124 58.04 -12.81 22.61
CA THR A 124 59.15 -12.07 21.99
C THR A 124 58.65 -11.05 20.95
N THR A 125 57.67 -11.41 20.13
CA THR A 125 57.00 -10.48 19.20
C THR A 125 56.35 -9.30 19.95
N MET A 126 55.62 -9.54 21.03
CA MET A 126 54.99 -8.46 21.81
C MET A 126 56.02 -7.57 22.50
N GLN A 127 57.15 -8.12 22.97
CA GLN A 127 58.28 -7.36 23.53
C GLN A 127 59.01 -6.51 22.49
N ASN A 128 59.03 -6.92 21.22
CA ASN A 128 59.66 -6.19 20.12
C ASN A 128 58.74 -5.13 19.46
N SER A 129 57.43 -5.15 19.74
CA SER A 129 56.48 -4.16 19.20
C SER A 129 56.56 -2.84 19.97
N LYS A 130 56.76 -1.71 19.25
CA LYS A 130 56.96 -0.36 19.81
C LYS A 130 57.94 -0.31 21.00
N LYS A 131 57.46 -0.23 22.26
CA LYS A 131 58.27 -0.19 23.50
C LYS A 131 58.19 -1.49 24.32
N GLY A 132 57.43 -2.48 23.89
CA GLY A 132 57.39 -3.82 24.48
C GLY A 132 56.77 -3.96 25.88
N LYS A 133 55.99 -2.97 26.34
CA LYS A 133 55.52 -2.91 27.75
C LYS A 133 54.00 -2.93 27.91
N ARG A 134 53.25 -2.16 27.11
CA ARG A 134 51.82 -1.89 27.32
C ARG A 134 50.95 -2.72 26.39
N LEU A 135 50.25 -3.70 26.94
CA LEU A 135 49.46 -4.68 26.20
C LEU A 135 47.96 -4.38 26.34
N GLY A 136 47.30 -4.09 25.22
CA GLY A 136 45.85 -3.95 25.16
C GLY A 136 45.17 -5.32 25.23
N VAL A 137 44.30 -5.52 26.21
CA VAL A 137 43.59 -6.79 26.47
C VAL A 137 42.12 -6.57 26.79
N PHE A 138 41.30 -7.62 26.67
CA PHE A 138 39.93 -7.64 27.18
C PHE A 138 39.90 -8.25 28.57
N THR A 139 39.89 -7.42 29.62
CA THR A 139 40.14 -7.88 31.01
C THR A 139 39.06 -8.81 31.58
N LYS A 140 37.88 -8.86 30.96
CA LYS A 140 36.75 -9.71 31.35
C LYS A 140 36.69 -11.05 30.61
N ASP A 141 37.43 -11.19 29.51
CA ASP A 141 37.40 -12.40 28.70
C ASP A 141 38.32 -13.46 29.35
N ALA A 142 37.71 -14.50 29.93
CA ALA A 142 38.41 -15.52 30.71
C ALA A 142 37.92 -16.93 30.34
N PHE A 143 38.37 -17.42 29.19
CA PHE A 143 38.04 -18.77 28.72
C PHE A 143 38.74 -19.87 29.54
N PRO A 144 38.05 -21.00 29.81
CA PRO A 144 38.67 -22.19 30.37
C PRO A 144 39.56 -22.93 29.35
N GLY A 145 40.13 -24.07 29.77
CA GLY A 145 40.86 -25.00 28.92
C GLY A 145 42.37 -24.89 28.98
N GLU A 146 43.05 -26.02 28.75
CA GLU A 146 44.51 -26.16 28.89
C GLU A 146 45.32 -25.17 28.03
N PHE A 147 44.81 -24.84 26.83
CA PHE A 147 45.43 -23.84 25.94
C PHE A 147 45.38 -22.43 26.55
N SER A 148 44.19 -21.96 26.93
CA SER A 148 43.94 -20.68 27.59
C SER A 148 44.78 -20.53 28.87
N GLU A 149 44.80 -21.58 29.70
CA GLU A 149 45.57 -21.62 30.94
C GLU A 149 47.09 -21.56 30.73
N SER A 150 47.61 -22.34 29.78
CA SER A 150 49.06 -22.40 29.51
C SER A 150 49.57 -21.06 28.99
N TRP A 151 48.81 -20.43 28.09
CA TRP A 151 49.07 -19.07 27.64
C TRP A 151 49.03 -18.06 28.81
N LYS A 152 47.98 -18.10 29.65
CA LYS A 152 47.82 -17.19 30.79
C LYS A 152 48.97 -17.29 31.81
N LYS A 153 49.49 -18.50 32.04
CA LYS A 153 50.67 -18.75 32.90
C LYS A 153 51.93 -18.08 32.33
N LEU A 154 52.21 -18.27 31.04
CA LEU A 154 53.36 -17.65 30.36
C LEU A 154 53.23 -16.12 30.25
N LEU A 155 52.05 -15.60 29.91
CA LEU A 155 51.79 -14.17 29.83
C LEU A 155 51.99 -13.46 31.18
N THR A 156 51.57 -14.10 32.28
CA THR A 156 51.80 -13.59 33.64
C THR A 156 53.30 -13.55 33.99
N ALA A 157 54.08 -14.52 33.54
CA ALA A 157 55.54 -14.52 33.73
C ALA A 157 56.26 -13.41 32.92
N ALA A 158 55.68 -12.97 31.80
CA ALA A 158 56.25 -11.94 30.92
C ALA A 158 56.11 -10.48 31.45
N LYS A 159 55.27 -10.24 32.47
CA LYS A 159 55.13 -8.96 33.20
C LYS A 159 54.80 -7.72 32.34
N PHE A 160 53.94 -7.87 31.34
CA PHE A 160 53.39 -6.71 30.61
C PHE A 160 52.46 -5.86 31.49
N GLU A 161 52.38 -4.55 31.21
CA GLU A 161 51.33 -3.68 31.73
C GLU A 161 50.04 -3.94 30.95
N HIS A 162 49.09 -4.64 31.56
CA HIS A 162 47.80 -4.94 30.95
C HIS A 162 46.86 -3.72 31.02
N VAL A 163 46.31 -3.33 29.87
CA VAL A 163 45.40 -2.19 29.72
C VAL A 163 44.08 -2.68 29.13
N ASP A 164 42.95 -2.40 29.78
CA ASP A 164 41.65 -2.77 29.22
C ASP A 164 41.31 -1.90 28.00
N ILE A 165 41.02 -2.54 26.87
CA ILE A 165 40.60 -1.86 25.63
C ILE A 165 39.13 -2.11 25.28
N SER A 166 38.38 -2.79 26.15
CA SER A 166 37.02 -3.28 25.87
C SER A 166 36.08 -2.16 25.42
N THR A 167 36.12 -1.02 26.12
CA THR A 167 35.32 0.18 25.79
C THR A 167 35.69 0.80 24.45
N ILE A 168 36.99 0.84 24.11
CA ILE A 168 37.48 1.51 22.89
C ILE A 168 37.14 0.67 21.66
N ILE A 169 37.35 -0.65 21.74
CA ILE A 169 37.00 -1.59 20.66
C ILE A 169 35.47 -1.69 20.50
N ALA A 170 34.69 -1.66 21.60
CA ALA A 170 33.23 -1.53 21.51
C ALA A 170 32.81 -0.29 20.71
N TYR A 171 33.39 0.88 21.01
CA TYR A 171 33.06 2.12 20.31
C TYR A 171 33.53 2.12 18.84
N LEU A 172 34.64 1.44 18.54
CA LEU A 172 35.12 1.19 17.17
C LEU A 172 34.13 0.33 16.36
N MET A 173 33.57 -0.74 16.95
CA MET A 173 32.61 -1.65 16.32
C MET A 173 31.15 -1.18 16.40
N CYS A 174 30.88 -0.05 17.08
CA CYS A 174 29.51 0.42 17.32
C CYS A 174 28.83 0.97 16.03
N PRO A 175 29.45 1.88 15.24
CA PRO A 175 28.92 2.28 13.93
C PRO A 175 29.09 1.15 12.90
N LYS A 176 27.95 0.67 12.40
CA LYS A 176 27.79 -0.49 11.52
C LYS A 176 27.94 -0.14 10.03
N ASP A 177 28.47 -1.07 9.23
CA ASP A 177 28.35 -1.00 7.77
C ASP A 177 27.03 -1.58 7.25
N GLU A 178 26.73 -1.36 5.97
CA GLU A 178 25.43 -1.73 5.38
C GLU A 178 25.16 -3.24 5.41
N SER A 179 26.20 -4.08 5.33
CA SER A 179 26.05 -5.54 5.44
C SER A 179 25.62 -5.96 6.85
N GLU A 180 26.19 -5.29 7.86
CA GLU A 180 25.85 -5.49 9.27
C GLU A 180 24.42 -5.01 9.57
N ILE A 181 24.04 -3.83 9.08
CA ILE A 181 22.68 -3.28 9.20
C ILE A 181 21.66 -4.23 8.55
N ASN A 182 21.98 -4.82 7.40
CA ASN A 182 21.11 -5.78 6.73
C ASN A 182 20.95 -7.09 7.52
N ASN A 183 22.01 -7.57 8.19
CA ASN A 183 21.93 -8.72 9.09
C ASN A 183 21.07 -8.41 10.33
N ILE A 184 21.26 -7.23 10.96
CA ILE A 184 20.44 -6.76 12.09
C ILE A 184 18.97 -6.59 11.67
N ARG A 185 18.69 -6.09 10.46
CA ARG A 185 17.34 -5.98 9.91
C ARG A 185 16.66 -7.35 9.77
N LYS A 186 17.40 -8.36 9.30
CA LYS A 186 16.91 -9.75 9.22
C LYS A 186 16.66 -10.37 10.59
N ALA A 187 17.54 -10.14 11.56
CA ALA A 187 17.31 -10.54 12.96
C ALA A 187 16.05 -9.87 13.53
N SER A 188 15.88 -8.56 13.28
CA SER A 188 14.73 -7.78 13.75
C SER A 188 13.40 -8.29 13.19
N LEU A 189 13.38 -8.67 11.90
CA LEU A 189 12.22 -9.30 11.26
C LEU A 189 11.86 -10.65 11.91
N VAL A 190 12.83 -11.53 12.14
CA VAL A 190 12.58 -12.83 12.82
C VAL A 190 12.09 -12.62 14.25
N SER A 191 12.65 -11.65 14.99
CA SER A 191 12.14 -11.27 16.32
C SER A 191 10.68 -10.83 16.25
N MET A 192 10.30 -10.03 15.26
CA MET A 192 8.90 -9.63 15.05
C MET A 192 8.00 -10.78 14.62
N GLU A 193 8.48 -11.75 13.84
CA GLU A 193 7.68 -12.91 13.44
C GLU A 193 7.44 -13.88 14.60
N ILE A 194 8.47 -14.23 15.38
CA ILE A 194 8.30 -15.09 16.57
C ILE A 194 7.40 -14.38 17.60
N PHE A 195 7.56 -13.07 17.79
CA PHE A 195 6.70 -12.32 18.69
C PHE A 195 5.23 -12.29 18.22
N ASN A 196 4.97 -11.93 16.96
CA ASN A 196 3.60 -11.69 16.47
C ASN A 196 2.87 -12.92 15.90
N LYS A 197 3.57 -14.01 15.55
CA LYS A 197 2.97 -15.21 14.90
C LYS A 197 3.13 -16.49 15.72
N TYR A 198 3.75 -16.40 16.90
CA TYR A 198 3.90 -17.53 17.82
C TYR A 198 3.61 -17.09 19.26
N LEU A 199 4.41 -16.19 19.84
CA LEU A 199 4.28 -15.84 21.27
C LEU A 199 2.96 -15.11 21.57
N LYS A 200 2.54 -14.16 20.72
CA LYS A 200 1.25 -13.47 20.87
C LYS A 200 0.08 -14.45 20.71
N ASP A 201 0.13 -15.29 19.68
CA ASP A 201 -0.94 -16.25 19.35
C ASP A 201 -1.10 -17.29 20.49
N GLU A 202 -0.01 -17.91 20.97
CA GLU A 202 -0.08 -18.88 22.09
C GLU A 202 -0.50 -18.21 23.41
N ILE A 203 -0.17 -16.93 23.65
CA ILE A 203 -0.68 -16.19 24.82
C ILE A 203 -2.20 -15.98 24.74
N MET A 204 -2.74 -15.65 23.55
CA MET A 204 -4.20 -15.58 23.33
C MET A 204 -4.85 -16.96 23.53
N ASP A 205 -4.36 -17.99 22.86
CA ASP A 205 -4.84 -19.38 23.02
C ASP A 205 -4.69 -19.90 24.47
N ILE A 206 -3.87 -19.28 25.32
CA ILE A 206 -3.74 -19.60 26.75
C ILE A 206 -4.84 -18.91 27.56
N ILE A 207 -5.07 -17.63 27.31
CA ILE A 207 -6.08 -16.81 28.01
C ILE A 207 -7.48 -17.29 27.66
N ASP A 208 -7.80 -17.41 26.36
CA ASP A 208 -9.11 -17.82 25.83
C ASP A 208 -9.52 -19.27 26.22
N SER A 209 -8.65 -20.01 26.91
CA SER A 209 -8.85 -21.41 27.31
C SER A 209 -8.46 -21.71 28.78
N ASP A 210 -8.27 -20.70 29.63
CA ASP A 210 -7.74 -20.80 31.03
C ASP A 210 -6.60 -21.82 31.19
N ARG A 211 -5.64 -21.83 30.26
CA ARG A 211 -4.56 -22.85 30.24
C ARG A 211 -3.43 -22.46 31.18
N LYS A 212 -3.30 -23.18 32.30
CA LYS A 212 -2.24 -22.95 33.31
C LYS A 212 -0.88 -23.43 32.80
N VAL A 213 -0.23 -22.57 32.01
CA VAL A 213 1.08 -22.74 31.36
C VAL A 213 2.15 -21.97 32.14
N LYS A 214 3.39 -22.47 32.14
CA LYS A 214 4.52 -21.86 32.85
C LYS A 214 5.34 -20.91 31.97
N HIS A 215 5.93 -19.88 32.57
CA HIS A 215 6.78 -18.94 31.84
C HIS A 215 7.94 -19.64 31.10
N THR A 216 8.65 -20.59 31.75
CA THR A 216 9.66 -21.40 31.04
C THR A 216 9.11 -22.11 29.81
N LYS A 217 7.90 -22.70 29.86
CA LYS A 217 7.34 -23.44 28.72
C LYS A 217 7.06 -22.51 27.51
N LEU A 218 6.72 -21.25 27.75
CA LEU A 218 6.60 -20.24 26.69
C LEU A 218 7.96 -19.80 26.13
N ALA A 219 9.01 -19.80 26.97
CA ALA A 219 10.38 -19.54 26.52
C ALA A 219 10.92 -20.70 25.67
N ASP A 220 10.81 -21.94 26.18
CA ASP A 220 11.14 -23.18 25.47
C ASP A 220 10.43 -23.25 24.10
N GLY A 221 9.15 -22.84 24.05
CA GLY A 221 8.35 -22.77 22.82
C GLY A 221 8.85 -21.73 21.81
N CYS A 222 9.28 -20.56 22.28
CA CYS A 222 9.91 -19.56 21.42
C CYS A 222 11.26 -20.04 20.85
N GLU A 223 12.04 -20.77 21.65
CA GLU A 223 13.29 -21.41 21.20
C GLU A 223 13.05 -22.54 20.19
N ALA A 224 11.96 -23.29 20.31
CA ALA A 224 11.52 -24.20 19.25
C ALA A 224 11.10 -23.45 17.97
N ALA A 225 10.38 -22.32 18.12
CA ALA A 225 9.87 -21.55 16.98
C ALA A 225 10.97 -20.97 16.08
N ILE A 226 12.15 -20.59 16.59
CA ILE A 226 13.24 -20.09 15.74
C ILE A 226 13.89 -21.19 14.85
N ALA A 227 13.70 -22.47 15.18
CA ALA A 227 14.08 -23.58 14.31
C ALA A 227 13.08 -23.84 13.17
N GLU A 228 11.83 -23.39 13.32
CA GLU A 228 10.75 -23.61 12.35
C GLU A 228 10.72 -22.55 11.24
N LYS A 229 10.85 -23.00 9.98
CA LYS A 229 10.77 -22.12 8.79
C LYS A 229 9.46 -21.32 8.64
N LYS A 230 8.43 -21.66 9.43
CA LYS A 230 7.15 -20.93 9.55
C LYS A 230 7.31 -19.53 10.17
N TYR A 231 8.36 -19.32 10.98
CA TYR A 231 8.59 -18.09 11.76
C TYR A 231 9.95 -17.41 11.49
N THR A 232 10.74 -17.92 10.52
CA THR A 232 12.08 -17.39 10.18
C THR A 232 12.13 -16.55 8.90
N SER A 233 11.00 -16.07 8.38
CA SER A 233 10.89 -15.31 7.13
C SER A 233 11.52 -16.01 5.90
N GLY A 234 11.63 -17.35 5.91
CA GLY A 234 12.31 -18.14 4.88
C GLY A 234 13.84 -18.13 4.96
N LEU A 235 14.44 -17.53 5.99
CA LEU A 235 15.88 -17.61 6.26
C LEU A 235 16.27 -19.03 6.72
N ASP A 236 17.51 -19.44 6.45
CA ASP A 236 18.07 -20.71 6.93
C ASP A 236 18.19 -20.71 8.46
N PRO A 237 17.48 -21.61 9.19
CA PRO A 237 17.57 -21.70 10.64
C PRO A 237 19.00 -21.93 11.14
N ARG A 238 19.91 -22.50 10.34
CA ARG A 238 21.34 -22.67 10.71
C ARG A 238 22.12 -21.35 10.79
N SER A 239 21.55 -20.25 10.33
CA SER A 239 22.10 -18.89 10.46
C SER A 239 21.35 -18.05 11.51
N LEU A 240 20.44 -18.67 12.26
CA LEU A 240 19.61 -18.05 13.29
C LEU A 240 19.86 -18.72 14.64
N ASP A 241 19.75 -17.92 15.69
CA ASP A 241 19.92 -18.31 17.08
C ASP A 241 19.14 -17.30 17.95
N MET A 242 18.90 -17.60 19.23
CA MET A 242 18.40 -16.59 20.16
C MET A 242 19.56 -15.72 20.68
N ALA A 243 19.28 -14.43 20.91
CA ALA A 243 20.23 -13.51 21.53
C ALA A 243 20.29 -13.66 23.07
N TYR A 244 19.24 -14.24 23.66
CA TYR A 244 19.14 -14.65 25.06
C TYR A 244 17.88 -15.54 25.20
N PRO A 245 17.80 -16.44 26.21
CA PRO A 245 16.60 -17.22 26.47
C PRO A 245 15.38 -16.33 26.66
N PRO A 246 14.27 -16.50 25.92
CA PRO A 246 13.14 -15.59 25.93
C PRO A 246 12.56 -15.39 27.34
N ILE A 247 12.25 -14.14 27.68
CA ILE A 247 11.83 -13.73 29.02
C ILE A 247 10.34 -13.42 29.00
N ILE A 248 9.55 -14.23 29.70
CA ILE A 248 8.14 -13.97 30.00
C ILE A 248 8.01 -13.81 31.52
N GLN A 249 7.33 -12.75 31.97
CA GLN A 249 7.12 -12.42 33.39
C GLN A 249 5.69 -11.90 33.60
N SER A 250 5.02 -12.37 34.65
CA SER A 250 3.71 -11.91 35.11
C SER A 250 3.53 -12.16 36.62
N GLY A 251 2.38 -11.83 37.20
CA GLY A 251 2.01 -12.25 38.56
C GLY A 251 2.90 -11.70 39.68
N GLY A 252 3.21 -10.41 39.64
CA GLY A 252 4.02 -9.72 40.66
C GLY A 252 5.54 -9.91 40.52
N ALA A 253 6.00 -10.94 39.81
CA ALA A 253 7.40 -11.37 39.78
C ALA A 253 8.23 -10.75 38.62
N TYR A 254 8.33 -9.43 38.58
CA TYR A 254 9.00 -8.71 37.48
C TYR A 254 10.48 -8.38 37.77
N SER A 255 11.32 -8.56 36.76
CA SER A 255 12.73 -8.18 36.76
C SER A 255 13.09 -7.65 35.37
N LEU A 256 12.99 -6.32 35.21
CA LEU A 256 13.17 -5.62 33.93
C LEU A 256 14.65 -5.53 33.51
N LYS A 257 15.24 -6.70 33.22
CA LYS A 257 16.63 -6.90 32.82
C LYS A 257 16.72 -8.09 31.88
N PHE A 258 17.44 -7.94 30.78
CA PHE A 258 17.78 -9.02 29.84
C PHE A 258 18.78 -10.07 30.39
N SER A 259 18.99 -10.09 31.71
CA SER A 259 19.74 -11.11 32.45
C SER A 259 18.86 -11.84 33.47
N ALA A 260 17.54 -11.63 33.41
CA ALA A 260 16.55 -12.50 34.05
C ALA A 260 16.30 -13.72 33.16
N ALA A 261 15.86 -14.82 33.76
CA ALA A 261 15.29 -15.95 33.04
C ALA A 261 13.77 -15.95 33.21
N ALA A 262 13.05 -16.63 32.31
CA ALA A 262 11.68 -17.03 32.59
C ALA A 262 11.64 -17.98 33.80
N ASP A 263 10.65 -17.83 34.68
CA ASP A 263 10.53 -18.62 35.91
C ASP A 263 9.61 -19.84 35.76
N LYS A 264 9.43 -20.59 36.85
CA LYS A 264 8.61 -21.82 36.89
C LYS A 264 7.20 -21.60 37.42
N ASN A 265 6.79 -20.35 37.60
CA ASN A 265 5.42 -19.95 37.95
C ASN A 265 4.53 -20.08 36.71
N HIS A 266 3.21 -20.06 36.93
CA HIS A 266 2.24 -20.04 35.84
C HIS A 266 2.03 -18.61 35.33
N LEU A 267 1.58 -18.49 34.08
CA LEU A 267 1.17 -17.22 33.49
C LEU A 267 -0.05 -16.68 34.25
N HIS A 268 0.03 -15.44 34.72
CA HIS A 268 -1.04 -14.70 35.39
C HIS A 268 -1.68 -13.72 34.41
N PHE A 269 -3.01 -13.70 34.37
CA PHE A 269 -3.80 -12.91 33.41
C PHE A 269 -4.03 -11.49 33.91
N GLY A 270 -2.93 -10.74 34.08
CA GLY A 270 -2.94 -9.33 34.40
C GLY A 270 -1.95 -8.58 33.51
N VAL A 271 -0.69 -8.48 33.95
CA VAL A 271 0.37 -7.82 33.18
C VAL A 271 1.43 -8.83 32.78
N ILE A 272 1.63 -8.98 31.46
CA ILE A 272 2.52 -10.00 30.90
C ILE A 272 3.64 -9.31 30.13
N VAL A 273 4.81 -9.19 30.74
CA VAL A 273 6.03 -8.65 30.11
C VAL A 273 6.70 -9.75 29.29
N CYS A 274 6.84 -9.51 27.98
CA CYS A 274 7.49 -10.40 27.03
C CYS A 274 8.71 -9.71 26.41
N SER A 275 9.87 -10.36 26.45
CA SER A 275 11.10 -9.89 25.79
C SER A 275 11.79 -11.06 25.09
N LEU A 276 12.07 -10.91 23.80
CA LEU A 276 12.86 -11.86 23.01
C LEU A 276 13.72 -11.13 21.98
N GLY A 277 14.75 -11.81 21.50
CA GLY A 277 15.61 -11.28 20.44
C GLY A 277 16.24 -12.40 19.64
N ALA A 278 16.09 -12.36 18.32
CA ALA A 278 16.80 -13.25 17.41
C ALA A 278 18.19 -12.69 17.07
N ARG A 279 19.10 -13.60 16.72
CA ARG A 279 20.49 -13.35 16.30
C ARG A 279 20.69 -13.97 14.91
N TYR A 280 20.87 -13.14 13.87
CA TYR A 280 21.09 -13.61 12.49
C TYR A 280 22.55 -13.39 12.08
N LYS A 281 23.24 -14.46 11.68
CA LYS A 281 24.69 -14.44 11.38
C LYS A 281 25.50 -13.73 12.47
N SER A 282 25.26 -14.11 13.72
CA SER A 282 25.82 -13.50 14.94
C SER A 282 25.39 -12.07 15.28
N TYR A 283 24.67 -11.35 14.39
CA TYR A 283 24.14 -10.00 14.67
C TYR A 283 22.80 -10.06 15.39
N CYS A 284 22.71 -9.38 16.54
CA CYS A 284 21.58 -9.43 17.47
C CYS A 284 20.51 -8.38 17.15
N SER A 285 19.28 -8.68 17.60
CA SER A 285 18.15 -7.76 17.65
C SER A 285 17.37 -7.99 18.96
N ASN A 286 16.43 -7.10 19.27
CA ASN A 286 15.56 -7.20 20.43
C ASN A 286 14.16 -6.63 20.15
N ILE A 287 13.14 -7.27 20.70
CA ILE A 287 11.80 -6.72 20.90
C ILE A 287 11.33 -7.00 22.34
N SER A 288 10.78 -5.99 23.00
CA SER A 288 10.11 -6.12 24.29
C SER A 288 8.75 -5.42 24.23
N ARG A 289 7.72 -6.07 24.78
CA ARG A 289 6.34 -5.56 24.88
C ARG A 289 5.72 -6.03 26.20
N THR A 290 4.66 -5.35 26.60
CA THR A 290 3.81 -5.76 27.72
C THR A 290 2.41 -5.97 27.20
N PHE A 291 1.84 -7.16 27.39
CA PHE A 291 0.40 -7.40 27.23
C PHE A 291 -0.33 -7.08 28.54
N LEU A 292 -1.58 -6.66 28.40
CA LEU A 292 -2.38 -6.10 29.48
C LEU A 292 -3.79 -6.73 29.40
N VAL A 293 -4.08 -7.68 30.30
CA VAL A 293 -5.39 -8.32 30.40
C VAL A 293 -6.26 -7.51 31.37
N ASN A 294 -7.49 -7.19 30.97
CA ASN A 294 -8.46 -6.36 31.68
C ASN A 294 -7.84 -5.14 32.42
N PRO A 295 -7.04 -4.29 31.74
CA PRO A 295 -6.28 -3.24 32.41
C PRO A 295 -7.15 -2.07 32.89
N THR A 296 -7.00 -1.73 34.17
CA THR A 296 -7.61 -0.53 34.76
C THR A 296 -7.11 0.74 34.06
N GLU A 297 -7.89 1.83 34.10
CA GLU A 297 -7.57 3.08 33.41
C GLU A 297 -6.16 3.60 33.78
N ALA A 298 -5.79 3.54 35.05
CA ALA A 298 -4.45 3.91 35.53
C ALA A 298 -3.33 3.04 34.92
N MET A 299 -3.58 1.76 34.62
CA MET A 299 -2.63 0.89 33.93
C MET A 299 -2.49 1.28 32.45
N GLN A 300 -3.60 1.65 31.81
CA GLN A 300 -3.62 2.11 30.41
C GLN A 300 -2.92 3.47 30.24
N GLU A 301 -3.15 4.42 31.16
CA GLU A 301 -2.41 5.68 31.22
C GLU A 301 -0.90 5.44 31.36
N ASN A 302 -0.49 4.63 32.35
CA ASN A 302 0.92 4.43 32.68
C ASN A 302 1.66 3.70 31.54
N TYR A 303 0.98 2.84 30.80
CA TYR A 303 1.51 2.23 29.57
C TYR A 303 1.63 3.25 28.43
N THR A 304 0.62 4.09 28.23
CA THR A 304 0.63 5.14 27.20
C THR A 304 1.75 6.16 27.48
N PHE A 305 1.91 6.57 28.75
CA PHE A 305 3.03 7.39 29.19
C PHE A 305 4.39 6.74 28.90
N LEU A 306 4.54 5.43 29.17
CA LEU A 306 5.78 4.71 28.87
C LEU A 306 6.13 4.75 27.37
N VAL A 307 5.13 4.60 26.49
CA VAL A 307 5.29 4.72 25.04
C VAL A 307 5.73 6.12 24.63
N ASN A 308 5.13 7.17 25.21
CA ASN A 308 5.52 8.57 24.94
C ASN A 308 6.97 8.85 25.37
N VAL A 309 7.41 8.33 26.52
CA VAL A 309 8.82 8.44 26.97
C VAL A 309 9.79 7.76 25.99
N GLN A 310 9.43 6.60 25.43
CA GLN A 310 10.23 5.93 24.40
C GLN A 310 10.33 6.78 23.12
N GLU A 311 9.24 7.46 22.74
CA GLU A 311 9.19 8.30 21.54
C GLU A 311 9.95 9.63 21.70
N GLU A 312 10.02 10.21 22.90
CA GLU A 312 10.96 11.30 23.19
C GLU A 312 12.43 10.85 23.08
N ILE A 313 12.78 9.66 23.56
CA ILE A 313 14.16 9.15 23.40
C ILE A 313 14.51 8.94 21.90
N LEU A 314 13.56 8.48 21.07
CA LEU A 314 13.78 8.36 19.62
C LEU A 314 14.13 9.70 18.97
N LYS A 315 13.48 10.80 19.38
CA LYS A 315 13.78 12.18 18.92
C LYS A 315 15.17 12.65 19.38
N LEU A 316 15.62 12.19 20.55
CA LEU A 316 16.91 12.57 21.14
C LEU A 316 18.11 11.74 20.63
N LEU A 317 17.89 10.56 20.03
CA LEU A 317 18.94 9.68 19.50
C LEU A 317 19.48 10.14 18.12
N VAL A 318 19.98 11.37 18.07
CA VAL A 318 20.60 11.99 16.88
C VAL A 318 22.14 11.89 16.92
N PRO A 319 22.84 11.91 15.76
CA PRO A 319 24.30 12.03 15.71
C PRO A 319 24.83 13.24 16.51
N SER A 320 26.05 13.10 17.04
CA SER A 320 26.76 14.09 17.86
C SER A 320 26.16 14.42 19.24
N ALA A 321 24.97 13.93 19.61
CA ALA A 321 24.48 13.99 20.98
C ALA A 321 25.23 12.99 21.88
N LYS A 322 25.38 13.29 23.18
CA LYS A 322 25.93 12.32 24.16
C LYS A 322 24.86 11.46 24.81
N LEU A 323 25.19 10.21 25.10
CA LEU A 323 24.27 9.26 25.75
C LEU A 323 23.83 9.68 27.17
N CYS A 324 24.66 10.42 27.91
CA CYS A 324 24.26 11.05 29.17
C CYS A 324 23.26 12.21 28.98
N GLU A 325 23.47 13.06 27.97
CA GLU A 325 22.57 14.20 27.69
C GLU A 325 21.20 13.74 27.22
N VAL A 326 21.14 12.62 26.47
CA VAL A 326 19.88 11.93 26.15
C VAL A 326 19.19 11.46 27.43
N TYR A 327 19.91 10.75 28.32
CA TYR A 327 19.37 10.25 29.59
C TYR A 327 18.85 11.37 30.50
N ASP A 328 19.61 12.47 30.65
CA ASP A 328 19.26 13.58 31.53
C ASP A 328 18.04 14.37 31.00
N LYS A 329 17.94 14.57 29.68
CA LYS A 329 16.74 15.15 29.03
C LYS A 329 15.51 14.26 29.22
N THR A 330 15.65 12.94 29.07
CA THR A 330 14.56 11.99 29.32
C THR A 330 14.11 12.02 30.79
N LEU A 331 15.03 12.09 31.75
CA LEU A 331 14.67 12.26 33.16
C LEU A 331 13.99 13.61 33.44
N ALA A 332 14.38 14.69 32.75
CA ALA A 332 13.71 15.98 32.88
C ALA A 332 12.26 15.92 32.37
N TYR A 333 12.02 15.24 31.24
CA TYR A 333 10.67 14.97 30.72
C TYR A 333 9.84 14.14 31.70
N VAL A 334 10.34 13.00 32.19
CA VAL A 334 9.60 12.16 33.16
C VAL A 334 9.28 12.92 34.45
N LYS A 335 10.21 13.76 34.95
CA LYS A 335 9.98 14.63 36.11
C LYS A 335 8.94 15.73 35.88
N LYS A 336 8.77 16.20 34.64
CA LYS A 336 7.75 17.19 34.28
C LYS A 336 6.35 16.57 34.24
N GLU A 337 6.20 15.42 33.60
CA GLU A 337 4.88 14.82 33.34
C GLU A 337 4.36 13.94 34.49
N LYS A 338 5.16 13.00 35.01
CA LYS A 338 4.77 12.08 36.11
C LYS A 338 5.94 11.88 37.09
N PRO A 339 6.27 12.88 37.95
CA PRO A 339 7.43 12.82 38.84
C PRO A 339 7.43 11.67 39.85
N SER A 340 6.26 11.14 40.22
CA SER A 340 6.13 9.95 41.08
C SER A 340 6.72 8.68 40.47
N MET A 341 6.82 8.60 39.13
CA MET A 341 7.32 7.41 38.43
C MET A 341 8.86 7.32 38.38
N VAL A 342 9.57 8.37 38.80
CA VAL A 342 11.03 8.52 38.61
C VAL A 342 11.83 7.49 39.42
N GLU A 343 11.38 7.09 40.60
CA GLU A 343 12.06 6.09 41.44
C GLU A 343 11.84 4.65 40.94
N ASN A 344 10.70 4.42 40.27
CA ASN A 344 10.25 3.14 39.73
C ASN A 344 10.84 2.82 38.33
N LEU A 345 11.41 3.83 37.68
CA LEU A 345 11.91 3.82 36.30
C LEU A 345 13.21 3.01 36.13
N THR A 346 13.41 2.42 34.94
CA THR A 346 14.65 1.71 34.58
C THR A 346 15.87 2.62 34.60
N LYS A 347 16.95 2.20 35.30
CA LYS A 347 18.20 2.95 35.53
C LYS A 347 19.07 3.20 34.27
N SER A 348 18.57 2.80 33.11
CA SER A 348 19.11 3.05 31.77
C SER A 348 17.97 2.95 30.77
N PHE A 349 18.04 3.69 29.66
CA PHE A 349 17.01 3.66 28.61
C PHE A 349 17.42 2.86 27.37
N GLY A 350 18.60 2.26 27.36
CA GLY A 350 19.10 1.54 26.20
C GLY A 350 20.57 1.19 26.28
N PHE A 351 21.03 0.39 25.33
CA PHE A 351 22.44 0.11 25.11
C PHE A 351 22.70 -0.18 23.62
N ALA A 352 23.92 0.06 23.16
CA ALA A 352 24.29 -0.30 21.80
C ALA A 352 24.30 -1.82 21.60
N MET A 353 24.06 -2.26 20.37
CA MET A 353 23.85 -3.67 20.02
C MET A 353 24.54 -3.99 18.68
N GLY A 354 24.87 -5.26 18.46
CA GLY A 354 25.54 -5.74 17.24
C GLY A 354 25.88 -7.21 17.34
N LEU A 355 27.17 -7.54 17.21
CA LEU A 355 27.69 -8.91 17.41
C LEU A 355 27.55 -9.38 18.87
N GLU A 356 27.63 -8.44 19.80
CA GLU A 356 27.18 -8.57 21.18
C GLU A 356 25.77 -8.02 21.34
N PHE A 357 24.95 -8.68 22.16
CA PHE A 357 23.60 -8.23 22.47
C PHE A 357 23.59 -6.92 23.27
N ARG A 358 24.49 -6.78 24.25
CA ARG A 358 24.54 -5.64 25.18
C ARG A 358 25.92 -5.03 25.32
N GLU A 359 26.12 -3.85 24.72
CA GLU A 359 27.34 -3.07 24.92
C GLU A 359 27.37 -2.40 26.30
N ASN A 360 27.99 -3.08 27.27
CA ASN A 360 28.07 -2.62 28.67
C ASN A 360 28.78 -1.26 28.87
N SER A 361 29.57 -0.79 27.91
CA SER A 361 30.24 0.51 27.93
C SER A 361 29.48 1.62 27.19
N ILE A 362 28.48 1.28 26.38
CA ILE A 362 27.74 2.21 25.51
C ILE A 362 26.25 2.10 25.84
N VAL A 363 25.87 2.74 26.95
CA VAL A 363 24.54 2.64 27.59
C VAL A 363 23.90 4.02 27.65
N ILE A 364 22.62 4.15 27.30
CA ILE A 364 21.84 5.38 27.54
C ILE A 364 21.65 5.50 29.05
N GLY A 365 22.52 6.28 29.70
CA GLY A 365 22.67 6.33 31.14
C GLY A 365 23.57 7.49 31.60
N PRO A 366 23.47 7.92 32.86
CA PRO A 366 23.94 9.24 33.32
C PRO A 366 25.46 9.42 33.33
N LYS A 367 26.23 8.34 33.13
CA LYS A 367 27.70 8.35 33.14
C LYS A 367 28.33 8.13 31.76
N CYS A 368 27.55 7.91 30.70
CA CYS A 368 28.08 7.59 29.38
C CYS A 368 28.32 8.86 28.55
N GLN A 369 29.56 9.35 28.52
CA GLN A 369 29.98 10.52 27.72
C GLN A 369 30.19 10.18 26.23
N ALA A 370 29.91 8.95 25.78
CA ALA A 370 30.10 8.56 24.39
C ALA A 370 29.13 9.32 23.46
N LEU A 371 29.68 9.80 22.34
CA LEU A 371 28.93 10.51 21.30
C LEU A 371 28.24 9.51 20.38
N ILE A 372 26.99 9.80 20.03
CA ILE A 372 26.23 9.04 19.04
C ILE A 372 26.80 9.34 17.64
N LYS A 373 26.95 8.30 16.81
CA LYS A 373 27.36 8.41 15.40
C LYS A 373 26.28 7.80 14.49
N LYS A 374 26.20 8.27 13.26
CA LYS A 374 25.42 7.64 12.16
C LYS A 374 25.71 6.12 12.11
N ASN A 375 24.71 5.32 11.80
CA ASN A 375 24.76 3.85 11.74
C ASN A 375 25.09 3.14 13.08
N MET A 376 25.00 3.81 14.23
CA MET A 376 24.93 3.08 15.50
C MET A 376 23.55 2.41 15.65
N VAL A 377 23.52 1.22 16.26
CA VAL A 377 22.29 0.48 16.57
C VAL A 377 22.17 0.33 18.08
N PHE A 378 20.98 0.56 18.61
CA PHE A 378 20.65 0.44 20.03
C PHE A 378 19.47 -0.50 20.25
N ASN A 379 19.46 -1.20 21.38
CA ASN A 379 18.26 -1.75 22.01
C ASN A 379 17.68 -0.67 22.93
N LEU A 380 16.76 0.15 22.41
CA LEU A 380 16.08 1.22 23.12
C LEU A 380 14.95 0.62 23.96
N HIS A 381 15.03 0.70 25.28
CA HIS A 381 14.05 0.11 26.20
C HIS A 381 13.73 1.03 27.37
N VAL A 382 12.46 1.12 27.74
CA VAL A 382 11.98 1.88 28.90
C VAL A 382 11.09 0.97 29.72
N GLY A 383 11.25 1.01 31.04
CA GLY A 383 10.36 0.28 31.95
C GLY A 383 10.09 1.02 33.25
N ILE A 384 8.95 0.73 33.84
CA ILE A 384 8.54 1.18 35.18
C ILE A 384 8.15 -0.07 35.96
N SER A 385 8.71 -0.22 37.17
CA SER A 385 8.60 -1.43 38.00
C SER A 385 8.02 -1.13 39.37
N ASN A 386 7.49 -2.15 40.06
CA ASN A 386 6.87 -2.00 41.39
C ASN A 386 5.68 -1.01 41.39
N LEU A 387 4.86 -1.03 40.34
CA LEU A 387 3.59 -0.31 40.32
C LEU A 387 2.54 -1.13 41.07
N THR A 388 1.63 -0.45 41.78
CA THR A 388 0.57 -1.10 42.56
C THR A 388 -0.75 -1.03 41.81
N ASN A 389 -1.47 -2.15 41.69
CA ASN A 389 -2.89 -2.16 41.32
C ASN A 389 -3.73 -2.34 42.60
N PRO A 390 -4.50 -1.32 43.04
CA PRO A 390 -5.34 -1.43 44.22
C PRO A 390 -6.62 -2.26 43.99
N GLU A 391 -7.06 -2.40 42.74
CA GLU A 391 -8.30 -3.09 42.35
C GLU A 391 -8.10 -4.61 42.17
N ALA A 392 -6.85 -5.09 42.14
CA ALA A 392 -6.55 -6.51 42.06
C ALA A 392 -7.10 -7.26 43.30
N THR A 393 -7.96 -8.25 43.08
CA THR A 393 -8.54 -9.10 44.13
C THR A 393 -7.48 -10.06 44.69
N ASP A 394 -6.72 -10.68 43.80
CA ASP A 394 -5.69 -11.66 44.08
C ASP A 394 -4.38 -11.03 44.62
N LYS A 395 -3.34 -11.84 44.88
CA LYS A 395 -2.05 -11.35 45.40
C LYS A 395 -1.05 -11.04 44.29
N GLU A 396 -1.19 -11.68 43.14
CA GLU A 396 -0.21 -11.70 42.05
C GLU A 396 -0.48 -10.53 41.08
N GLY A 397 -1.73 -10.07 40.95
CA GLY A 397 -2.11 -8.85 40.24
C GLY A 397 -1.80 -7.54 40.99
N LYS A 398 -1.59 -7.56 42.31
CA LYS A 398 -1.42 -6.35 43.15
C LYS A 398 -0.16 -5.55 42.85
N THR A 399 0.86 -6.18 42.31
CA THR A 399 2.08 -5.51 41.84
C THR A 399 2.26 -5.78 40.37
N TYR A 400 2.56 -4.76 39.57
CA TYR A 400 2.84 -4.88 38.15
C TYR A 400 4.09 -4.10 37.72
N ALA A 401 4.55 -4.39 36.50
CA ALA A 401 5.62 -3.65 35.85
C ALA A 401 5.31 -3.54 34.35
N LEU A 402 5.67 -2.39 33.76
CA LEU A 402 5.48 -2.11 32.35
C LEU A 402 6.85 -2.02 31.68
N PHE A 403 7.02 -2.66 30.53
CA PHE A 403 8.27 -2.69 29.79
C PHE A 403 8.04 -2.73 28.27
N ILE A 404 8.73 -1.83 27.56
CA ILE A 404 8.75 -1.78 26.10
C ILE A 404 10.20 -1.63 25.63
N GLY A 405 10.51 -2.22 24.48
CA GLY A 405 11.85 -2.19 23.92
C GLY A 405 11.86 -2.52 22.44
N ASP A 406 12.74 -1.84 21.70
CA ASP A 406 12.85 -1.93 20.26
C ASP A 406 14.30 -1.83 19.80
N THR A 407 14.60 -2.47 18.66
CA THR A 407 15.86 -2.27 17.96
C THR A 407 15.77 -0.99 17.13
N VAL A 408 16.71 -0.06 17.29
CA VAL A 408 16.69 1.25 16.63
C VAL A 408 18.04 1.56 15.96
N LEU A 409 17.98 2.19 14.80
CA LEU A 409 19.13 2.60 13.98
C LEU A 409 19.23 4.13 13.93
N VAL A 410 20.37 4.66 14.32
CA VAL A 410 20.65 6.11 14.22
C VAL A 410 20.90 6.49 12.77
N GLY A 411 20.06 7.39 12.25
CA GLY A 411 20.14 7.93 10.89
C GLY A 411 21.27 8.95 10.70
N GLU A 412 21.16 9.71 9.62
CA GLU A 412 22.06 10.82 9.29
C GLU A 412 21.55 12.16 9.84
N GLN A 413 20.24 12.38 9.76
CA GLN A 413 19.51 13.51 10.31
C GLN A 413 18.13 13.02 10.79
N GLY A 414 17.53 13.72 11.75
CA GLY A 414 16.22 13.35 12.33
C GLY A 414 16.26 12.19 13.34
N PRO A 415 15.10 11.76 13.85
CA PRO A 415 14.96 10.71 14.88
C PRO A 415 15.54 9.35 14.47
N ALA A 416 15.87 8.52 15.46
CA ALA A 416 16.31 7.15 15.22
C ALA A 416 15.18 6.29 14.60
N ASN A 417 15.53 5.47 13.61
CA ASN A 417 14.58 4.64 12.86
C ASN A 417 14.37 3.29 13.57
N VAL A 418 13.11 2.91 13.81
CA VAL A 418 12.74 1.67 14.50
C VAL A 418 12.85 0.47 13.54
N MET A 419 13.77 -0.45 13.82
CA MET A 419 13.98 -1.69 13.06
C MET A 419 13.01 -2.80 13.46
N THR A 420 12.33 -2.69 14.62
CA THR A 420 11.26 -3.59 15.07
C THR A 420 9.88 -2.90 15.16
N PRO A 421 9.29 -2.41 14.06
CA PRO A 421 8.02 -1.65 14.07
C PRO A 421 6.77 -2.54 14.34
N SER A 422 6.74 -3.22 15.48
CA SER A 422 5.58 -3.96 15.96
C SER A 422 4.61 -3.03 16.70
N LYS A 423 3.30 -3.19 16.44
CA LYS A 423 2.23 -2.36 17.03
C LYS A 423 2.35 -2.34 18.58
N LYS A 424 2.28 -1.14 19.18
CA LYS A 424 2.54 -0.90 20.61
C LYS A 424 1.57 0.11 21.28
N LYS A 425 0.46 0.48 20.62
CA LYS A 425 -0.61 1.27 21.27
C LYS A 425 -1.47 0.34 22.14
N ILE A 426 -2.16 0.89 23.15
CA ILE A 426 -2.98 0.10 24.09
C ILE A 426 -3.95 -0.84 23.34
N LYS A 427 -4.65 -0.35 22.29
CA LYS A 427 -5.53 -1.13 21.40
C LYS A 427 -4.89 -2.29 20.60
N ASN A 428 -3.62 -2.61 20.84
CA ASN A 428 -2.90 -3.71 20.18
C ASN A 428 -2.20 -4.68 21.17
N VAL A 429 -2.17 -4.33 22.46
CA VAL A 429 -1.57 -5.11 23.55
C VAL A 429 -2.49 -5.30 24.76
N GLY A 430 -3.55 -4.49 24.87
CA GLY A 430 -4.70 -4.75 25.71
C GLY A 430 -5.47 -5.97 25.21
N ILE A 431 -5.96 -6.77 26.15
CA ILE A 431 -6.79 -7.95 25.95
C ILE A 431 -7.97 -7.78 26.90
N PHE A 432 -9.18 -7.68 26.36
CA PHE A 432 -10.40 -7.50 27.14
C PHE A 432 -11.21 -8.79 27.09
N ILE A 433 -11.29 -9.48 28.21
CA ILE A 433 -12.14 -10.65 28.45
C ILE A 433 -13.51 -10.13 28.89
N LYS A 434 -14.58 -10.74 28.39
CA LYS A 434 -15.93 -10.53 28.91
C LYS A 434 -16.25 -11.68 29.85
N ASP A 435 -16.52 -11.34 31.09
CA ASP A 435 -16.91 -12.32 32.11
C ASP A 435 -18.42 -12.59 31.95
N ASP A 436 -18.79 -13.85 31.70
CA ASP A 436 -20.18 -14.26 31.38
C ASP A 436 -21.07 -14.42 32.65
N ASP A 437 -20.55 -14.15 33.85
CA ASP A 437 -21.23 -14.42 35.14
C ASP A 437 -22.12 -13.27 35.66
N ASP A 438 -22.07 -12.06 35.07
CA ASP A 438 -22.75 -10.83 35.56
C ASP A 438 -24.22 -10.65 35.05
N GLU A 439 -24.95 -11.72 34.66
CA GLU A 439 -26.35 -11.63 34.17
C GLU A 439 -27.45 -11.88 35.24
N GLU A 440 -27.15 -12.26 36.48
CA GLU A 440 -28.17 -12.58 37.53
C GLU A 440 -27.97 -11.91 38.91
N GLU A 441 -28.05 -10.56 39.03
CA GLU A 441 -28.70 -9.86 40.18
C GLU A 441 -28.92 -8.34 39.93
N ASP A 442 -29.54 -7.64 40.88
CA ASP A 442 -29.75 -6.17 40.95
C ASP A 442 -30.49 -5.46 39.79
N ALA A 443 -31.80 -5.70 39.72
CA ALA A 443 -32.75 -4.66 39.29
C ALA A 443 -33.00 -3.63 40.43
N ASP A 444 -33.22 -2.36 40.06
CA ASP A 444 -33.55 -1.23 40.96
C ASP A 444 -32.54 -0.91 42.09
N ASP A 445 -31.52 -0.08 41.79
CA ASP A 445 -31.56 1.36 42.16
C ASP A 445 -30.22 2.13 42.02
N LYS A 446 -30.05 2.93 40.94
CA LYS A 446 -29.73 4.39 41.01
C LYS A 446 -29.50 5.06 39.65
N LYS A 447 -29.81 6.36 39.59
CA LYS A 447 -29.50 7.26 38.47
C LYS A 447 -28.33 8.19 38.80
N ALA A 448 -27.67 8.67 37.74
CA ALA A 448 -26.84 9.88 37.66
C ALA A 448 -25.40 9.86 38.22
N ALA A 449 -24.48 9.30 37.43
CA ALA A 449 -23.14 9.86 37.24
C ALA A 449 -22.71 9.74 35.75
N LYS A 450 -22.06 10.78 35.22
CA LYS A 450 -21.85 11.05 33.80
C LYS A 450 -20.83 10.12 33.11
N ALA A 451 -21.25 9.62 31.96
CA ALA A 451 -20.52 9.36 30.71
C ALA A 451 -19.00 9.64 30.61
N ASP A 452 -18.30 8.68 30.00
CA ASP A 452 -17.59 8.93 28.74
C ASP A 452 -17.83 7.77 27.73
N GLN A 453 -17.45 7.94 26.45
CA GLN A 453 -17.61 6.98 25.34
C GLN A 453 -16.38 7.09 24.41
N GLY A 454 -15.71 6.05 23.91
CA GLY A 454 -15.91 4.60 24.04
C GLY A 454 -15.67 3.90 22.69
N THR A 455 -14.95 2.77 22.64
CA THR A 455 -14.94 1.87 21.45
C THR A 455 -14.37 0.48 21.78
N GLU A 456 -15.26 -0.50 21.89
CA GLU A 456 -14.94 -1.93 22.05
C GLU A 456 -15.84 -2.73 21.07
N ILE A 457 -15.40 -3.93 20.68
CA ILE A 457 -15.87 -4.58 19.44
C ILE A 457 -17.14 -5.43 19.66
N LEU A 458 -18.07 -5.36 18.69
CA LEU A 458 -19.33 -6.09 18.71
C LEU A 458 -19.23 -7.44 17.98
N GLY A 459 -19.40 -8.53 18.74
CA GLY A 459 -19.64 -9.87 18.19
C GLY A 459 -21.01 -10.00 17.52
N ARG A 460 -21.14 -10.95 16.58
CA ARG A 460 -22.35 -11.16 15.79
C ARG A 460 -23.43 -11.97 16.52
N SER A 461 -24.43 -11.30 17.11
CA SER A 461 -25.82 -11.83 17.19
C SER A 461 -26.85 -10.79 17.65
N LYS A 462 -28.10 -10.95 17.19
CA LYS A 462 -29.36 -10.32 17.65
C LYS A 462 -29.34 -8.80 17.90
N ARG A 463 -29.83 -8.01 16.93
CA ARG A 463 -30.31 -6.62 17.13
C ARG A 463 -31.68 -6.35 16.46
N ASN A 464 -32.68 -7.18 16.75
CA ASN A 464 -34.08 -6.89 16.41
C ASN A 464 -34.85 -6.37 17.63
N ALA A 465 -34.45 -5.21 18.17
CA ALA A 465 -35.28 -4.32 19.03
C ALA A 465 -34.46 -3.15 19.66
N VAL A 466 -34.39 -1.99 19.00
CA VAL A 466 -34.55 -0.64 19.64
C VAL A 466 -34.94 0.34 18.52
N LEU A 467 -36.23 0.61 18.31
CA LEU A 467 -36.69 1.57 17.30
C LEU A 467 -38.02 2.24 17.65
N GLU A 468 -38.24 2.60 18.93
CA GLU A 468 -39.50 3.24 19.35
C GLU A 468 -39.38 4.14 20.61
N SER A 469 -38.29 4.92 20.77
CA SER A 469 -38.07 5.73 21.99
C SER A 469 -37.30 7.05 21.86
N LYS A 470 -37.27 7.70 20.68
CA LYS A 470 -36.67 9.05 20.52
C LYS A 470 -37.59 10.02 19.77
N LEU A 471 -38.35 10.84 20.51
CA LEU A 471 -39.08 12.00 19.97
C LEU A 471 -39.28 13.06 21.08
N ARG A 472 -38.17 13.66 21.57
CA ARG A 472 -38.18 14.82 22.50
C ARG A 472 -36.86 15.54 22.83
N ASN A 473 -35.69 15.08 22.34
CA ASN A 473 -34.37 15.55 22.82
C ASN A 473 -33.44 16.14 21.74
N GLU A 474 -33.95 16.61 20.60
CA GLU A 474 -33.14 16.93 19.41
C GLU A 474 -32.13 18.08 19.63
N ILE A 475 -32.52 19.13 20.36
CA ILE A 475 -31.76 20.40 20.48
C ILE A 475 -30.39 20.21 21.16
N ASN A 476 -30.27 19.36 22.19
CA ASN A 476 -29.01 19.20 22.94
C ASN A 476 -27.95 18.37 22.19
N THR A 477 -28.33 17.69 21.11
CA THR A 477 -27.41 16.93 20.23
C THR A 477 -26.74 17.78 19.17
N GLU A 478 -27.31 18.94 18.81
CA GLU A 478 -26.81 19.77 17.72
C GLU A 478 -25.66 20.69 18.16
N GLU A 479 -25.78 21.32 19.33
CA GLU A 479 -24.70 22.13 19.92
C GLU A 479 -23.42 21.30 20.10
N LYS A 480 -23.54 20.05 20.56
CA LYS A 480 -22.41 19.12 20.74
C LYS A 480 -21.78 18.68 19.42
N ARG A 481 -22.57 18.50 18.36
CA ARG A 481 -22.04 18.28 17.01
C ARG A 481 -21.24 19.50 16.54
N LYS A 482 -21.73 20.72 16.77
CA LYS A 482 -21.02 21.96 16.42
C LYS A 482 -19.73 22.15 17.24
N GLU A 483 -19.72 21.78 18.51
CA GLU A 483 -18.53 21.82 19.37
C GLU A 483 -17.45 20.82 18.90
N HIS A 484 -17.81 19.54 18.70
CA HIS A 484 -16.88 18.51 18.21
C HIS A 484 -16.31 18.86 16.82
N GLN A 485 -17.14 19.32 15.89
CA GLN A 485 -16.70 19.76 14.55
C GLN A 485 -15.80 21.01 14.60
N ARG A 486 -15.88 21.85 15.65
CA ARG A 486 -14.97 22.98 15.87
C ARG A 486 -13.61 22.52 16.41
N GLU A 487 -13.58 21.54 17.31
CA GLU A 487 -12.33 20.93 17.76
C GLU A 487 -11.61 20.19 16.63
N LEU A 488 -12.35 19.37 15.86
CA LEU A 488 -11.81 18.67 14.69
C LEU A 488 -11.18 19.64 13.68
N ALA A 489 -11.77 20.83 13.45
CA ALA A 489 -11.19 21.84 12.56
C ALA A 489 -9.82 22.37 13.05
N GLN A 490 -9.66 22.58 14.36
CA GLN A 490 -8.38 23.01 14.93
C GLN A 490 -7.33 21.90 14.82
N GLN A 491 -7.68 20.66 15.21
CA GLN A 491 -6.81 19.50 15.06
C GLN A 491 -6.43 19.24 13.59
N LEU A 492 -7.34 19.47 12.64
CA LEU A 492 -7.12 19.31 11.20
C LEU A 492 -6.07 20.29 10.68
N ASN A 493 -6.26 21.59 10.94
CA ASN A 493 -5.34 22.65 10.51
C ASN A 493 -3.92 22.44 11.09
N GLU A 494 -3.80 22.03 12.36
CA GLU A 494 -2.51 21.70 12.97
C GLU A 494 -1.85 20.48 12.29
N ARG A 495 -2.60 19.38 12.12
CA ARG A 495 -2.11 18.17 11.41
C ARG A 495 -1.78 18.44 9.94
N ALA A 496 -2.46 19.37 9.27
CA ALA A 496 -2.19 19.78 7.90
C ALA A 496 -0.87 20.56 7.79
N ARG A 497 -0.68 21.58 8.63
CA ARG A 497 0.58 22.33 8.77
C ARG A 497 1.75 21.39 9.10
N GLU A 498 1.55 20.44 10.01
CA GLU A 498 2.55 19.41 10.34
C GLU A 498 2.89 18.45 9.18
N ARG A 499 2.00 18.23 8.21
CA ARG A 499 2.27 17.41 7.02
C ARG A 499 3.03 18.21 5.97
N LEU A 500 2.55 19.42 5.65
CA LEU A 500 3.18 20.29 4.66
C LEU A 500 4.62 20.68 5.05
N ALA A 501 4.87 20.99 6.33
CA ALA A 501 6.21 21.25 6.84
C ALA A 501 7.18 20.06 6.67
N LYS A 502 6.68 18.82 6.58
CA LYS A 502 7.48 17.62 6.28
C LYS A 502 7.58 17.34 4.77
N GLN A 503 6.67 17.88 3.97
CA GLN A 503 6.57 17.65 2.53
C GLN A 503 7.34 18.70 1.70
N GLY A 504 7.57 19.91 2.24
CA GLY A 504 8.11 21.10 1.55
C GLY A 504 9.52 21.01 0.94
N ASN A 505 10.24 19.89 1.07
CA ASN A 505 11.48 19.62 0.31
C ASN A 505 11.28 18.71 -0.92
N SER A 506 10.02 18.30 -1.19
CA SER A 506 9.66 17.36 -2.25
C SER A 506 9.18 18.08 -3.51
N LYS A 507 9.99 18.98 -4.09
CA LYS A 507 9.71 19.43 -5.48
C LYS A 507 9.80 18.21 -6.38
N GLU A 508 8.71 17.87 -7.06
CA GLU A 508 8.73 16.83 -8.08
C GLU A 508 9.78 17.19 -9.13
N VAL A 509 10.61 16.21 -9.51
CA VAL A 509 11.61 16.41 -10.55
C VAL A 509 10.88 16.41 -11.89
N GLU A 510 10.49 17.60 -12.36
CA GLU A 510 9.85 17.78 -13.66
C GLU A 510 10.65 17.05 -14.74
N LYS A 511 10.02 16.05 -15.36
CA LYS A 511 10.65 15.22 -16.39
C LYS A 511 10.90 16.06 -17.65
N VAL A 512 12.08 16.67 -17.75
CA VAL A 512 12.56 17.34 -18.96
C VAL A 512 12.36 16.40 -20.15
N ARG A 513 11.52 16.82 -21.12
CA ARG A 513 11.16 16.00 -22.28
C ARG A 513 12.42 15.64 -23.04
N LYS A 514 12.64 14.34 -23.31
CA LYS A 514 13.78 13.87 -24.09
C LYS A 514 13.72 14.52 -25.49
N ASN A 515 14.71 15.34 -25.84
CA ASN A 515 14.79 15.97 -27.16
C ASN A 515 14.94 14.90 -28.25
N THR A 516 13.85 14.60 -28.96
CA THR A 516 13.88 13.71 -30.13
C THR A 516 14.46 14.48 -31.33
N VAL A 517 15.53 13.93 -31.91
CA VAL A 517 16.33 14.59 -32.95
C VAL A 517 16.07 13.92 -34.31
N SER A 518 15.61 14.68 -35.30
CA SER A 518 15.27 14.19 -36.65
C SER A 518 16.41 13.39 -37.30
N TYR A 519 17.60 14.00 -37.37
CA TYR A 519 18.81 13.39 -37.91
C TYR A 519 20.02 13.87 -37.10
N LYS A 520 20.98 12.97 -36.87
CA LYS A 520 22.24 13.27 -36.14
C LYS A 520 23.42 13.57 -37.06
N SER A 521 23.30 13.31 -38.37
CA SER A 521 24.31 13.63 -39.37
C SER A 521 23.73 13.74 -40.78
N MET A 522 24.38 14.53 -41.64
CA MET A 522 23.96 14.74 -43.05
C MET A 522 23.80 13.43 -43.83
N SER A 523 24.58 12.39 -43.49
CA SER A 523 24.53 11.07 -44.11
C SER A 523 23.23 10.29 -43.85
N GLN A 524 22.37 10.75 -42.93
CA GLN A 524 21.09 10.12 -42.60
C GLN A 524 19.92 10.71 -43.39
N ILE A 525 20.09 11.87 -44.04
CA ILE A 525 19.05 12.51 -44.85
C ILE A 525 18.80 11.66 -46.12
N PRO A 526 17.55 11.27 -46.42
CA PRO A 526 17.17 10.55 -47.63
C PRO A 526 17.66 11.24 -48.91
N ARG A 527 18.16 10.44 -49.87
CA ARG A 527 18.68 10.93 -51.16
C ARG A 527 17.66 10.77 -52.29
N GLU A 528 16.38 10.70 -51.95
CA GLU A 528 15.27 10.52 -52.89
C GLU A 528 15.16 11.68 -53.89
N PRO A 529 14.59 11.44 -55.09
CA PRO A 529 14.39 12.50 -56.09
C PRO A 529 13.53 13.63 -55.54
N GLU A 530 12.47 13.32 -54.78
CA GLU A 530 11.56 14.31 -54.18
C GLU A 530 12.30 15.32 -53.29
N VAL A 531 13.21 14.85 -52.44
CA VAL A 531 14.04 15.72 -51.57
C VAL A 531 14.94 16.63 -52.42
N LYS A 532 15.59 16.09 -53.47
CA LYS A 532 16.45 16.86 -54.39
C LYS A 532 15.67 17.90 -55.21
N GLU A 533 14.44 17.56 -55.60
CA GLU A 533 13.51 18.41 -56.33
C GLU A 533 12.79 19.45 -55.43
N LEU A 534 13.21 19.56 -54.16
CA LEU A 534 12.62 20.47 -53.16
C LEU A 534 11.12 20.24 -52.93
N LYS A 535 10.66 19.00 -53.07
CA LYS A 535 9.31 18.57 -52.69
C LYS A 535 9.26 18.27 -51.19
N LEU A 536 8.12 18.53 -50.56
CA LEU A 536 7.82 18.08 -49.20
C LEU A 536 7.96 16.56 -49.11
N TYR A 537 8.77 16.06 -48.18
CA TYR A 537 9.02 14.63 -47.98
C TYR A 537 8.78 14.22 -46.52
N VAL A 538 8.16 13.07 -46.29
CA VAL A 538 7.85 12.55 -44.94
C VAL A 538 8.60 11.25 -44.72
N ASP A 539 9.68 11.30 -43.94
CA ASP A 539 10.41 10.09 -43.54
C ASP A 539 9.61 9.36 -42.44
N LYS A 540 8.93 8.28 -42.82
CA LYS A 540 8.16 7.42 -41.89
C LYS A 540 9.02 6.63 -40.89
N LYS A 541 10.34 6.58 -41.07
CA LYS A 541 11.28 5.79 -40.25
C LYS A 541 11.98 6.63 -39.18
N TYR A 542 12.29 7.88 -39.51
CA TYR A 542 12.84 8.90 -38.59
C TYR A 542 11.78 9.89 -38.09
N GLU A 543 10.52 9.69 -38.50
CA GLU A 543 9.33 10.43 -38.04
C GLU A 543 9.50 11.95 -38.16
N THR A 544 9.99 12.37 -39.35
CA THR A 544 10.37 13.74 -39.66
C THR A 544 9.88 14.18 -41.03
N VAL A 545 9.44 15.43 -41.11
CA VAL A 545 9.05 16.11 -42.34
C VAL A 545 10.21 16.98 -42.82
N ILE A 546 10.70 16.71 -44.02
CA ILE A 546 11.72 17.52 -44.69
C ILE A 546 10.98 18.58 -45.51
N MET A 547 11.26 19.85 -45.20
CA MET A 547 10.55 21.00 -45.76
C MET A 547 11.53 21.99 -46.41
N PRO A 548 11.24 22.49 -47.63
CA PRO A 548 12.09 23.45 -48.32
C PRO A 548 11.87 24.87 -47.74
N VAL A 549 12.74 25.30 -46.83
CA VAL A 549 12.74 26.67 -46.28
C VAL A 549 13.62 27.53 -47.19
N PHE A 550 13.00 28.33 -48.06
CA PHE A 550 13.67 29.19 -49.05
C PHE A 550 14.80 28.48 -49.85
N GLY A 551 14.53 27.25 -50.28
CA GLY A 551 15.48 26.42 -51.05
C GLY A 551 16.39 25.52 -50.20
N ILE A 552 16.37 25.63 -48.87
CA ILE A 552 17.14 24.77 -47.95
C ILE A 552 16.24 23.63 -47.44
N GLN A 553 16.70 22.39 -47.55
CA GLN A 553 16.02 21.21 -47.00
C GLN A 553 16.17 21.17 -45.47
N VAL A 554 15.11 21.48 -44.71
CA VAL A 554 15.14 21.52 -43.24
C VAL A 554 14.29 20.37 -42.66
N PRO A 555 14.84 19.48 -41.82
CA PRO A 555 14.14 18.31 -41.28
C PRO A 555 13.51 18.55 -39.89
N PHE A 556 12.21 18.76 -39.85
CA PHE A 556 11.45 18.96 -38.61
C PHE A 556 10.90 17.63 -38.08
N HIS A 557 11.10 17.32 -36.80
CA HIS A 557 10.56 16.10 -36.20
C HIS A 557 9.05 16.25 -35.95
N ILE A 558 8.26 15.17 -36.11
CA ILE A 558 6.80 15.22 -35.98
C ILE A 558 6.34 15.75 -34.61
N SER A 559 7.12 15.55 -33.54
CA SER A 559 6.83 16.09 -32.20
C SER A 559 6.97 17.61 -32.07
N THR A 560 7.50 18.33 -33.06
CA THR A 560 7.53 19.82 -33.06
C THR A 560 6.37 20.43 -33.84
N ILE A 561 5.52 19.62 -34.50
CA ILE A 561 4.35 20.07 -35.26
C ILE A 561 3.09 19.91 -34.41
N LYS A 562 2.38 21.02 -34.14
CA LYS A 562 1.15 21.06 -33.32
C LYS A 562 -0.04 20.47 -34.08
N ASN A 563 -0.32 21.01 -35.27
CA ASN A 563 -1.34 20.52 -36.20
C ASN A 563 -1.02 20.97 -37.64
N ILE A 564 -1.79 20.47 -38.59
CA ILE A 564 -1.66 20.78 -40.02
C ILE A 564 -3.06 20.98 -40.61
N SER A 565 -3.24 22.04 -41.40
CA SER A 565 -4.48 22.35 -42.12
C SER A 565 -4.20 22.58 -43.60
N GLN A 566 -5.22 22.35 -44.43
CA GLN A 566 -5.17 22.53 -45.87
C GLN A 566 -6.40 23.33 -46.31
N SER A 567 -6.20 24.35 -47.15
CA SER A 567 -7.27 25.05 -47.88
C SER A 567 -7.02 24.97 -49.39
N VAL A 568 -8.07 25.13 -50.19
CA VAL A 568 -8.01 25.15 -51.64
C VAL A 568 -8.80 26.36 -52.13
N GLU A 569 -8.12 27.27 -52.82
CA GLU A 569 -8.64 28.56 -53.25
C GLU A 569 -8.44 28.66 -54.77
N GLY A 570 -9.45 28.17 -55.51
CA GLY A 570 -9.43 28.13 -56.97
C GLY A 570 -8.23 27.36 -57.54
N GLU A 571 -7.37 28.07 -58.26
CA GLU A 571 -6.18 27.49 -58.91
C GLU A 571 -5.05 27.10 -57.94
N TYR A 572 -5.15 27.42 -56.64
CA TYR A 572 -4.09 27.15 -55.68
C TYR A 572 -4.55 26.28 -54.50
N THR A 573 -3.66 25.39 -54.05
CA THR A 573 -3.77 24.67 -52.78
C THR A 573 -2.77 25.24 -51.78
N TYR A 574 -3.23 25.49 -50.55
CA TYR A 574 -2.41 25.92 -49.43
C TYR A 574 -2.31 24.82 -48.37
N LEU A 575 -1.10 24.60 -47.83
CA LEU A 575 -0.82 23.67 -46.75
C LEU A 575 -0.14 24.43 -45.61
N ARG A 576 -0.87 24.67 -44.52
CA ARG A 576 -0.39 25.37 -43.32
C ARG A 576 0.03 24.37 -42.24
N ILE A 577 1.27 24.45 -41.82
CA ILE A 577 1.90 23.58 -40.83
C ILE A 577 2.22 24.45 -39.61
N ASN A 578 1.53 24.20 -38.50
CA ASN A 578 1.71 24.96 -37.25
C ASN A 578 2.61 24.18 -36.30
N PHE A 579 3.53 24.86 -35.64
CA PHE A 579 4.53 24.26 -34.75
C PHE A 579 4.21 24.53 -33.27
N PHE A 580 4.87 23.76 -32.40
CA PHE A 580 4.88 24.04 -30.96
C PHE A 580 5.86 25.18 -30.65
N HIS A 581 5.34 26.28 -30.11
CA HIS A 581 6.11 27.43 -29.64
C HIS A 581 5.63 27.88 -28.24
N PRO A 582 6.47 28.54 -27.42
CA PRO A 582 6.02 29.22 -26.21
C PRO A 582 4.86 30.19 -26.49
N GLY A 583 3.84 30.18 -25.64
CA GLY A 583 2.60 30.94 -25.86
C GLY A 583 1.59 30.29 -26.81
N ALA A 584 1.97 29.27 -27.59
CA ALA A 584 0.97 28.37 -28.16
C ALA A 584 0.26 27.64 -27.00
N THR A 585 -1.06 27.52 -27.08
CA THR A 585 -1.83 26.70 -26.13
C THR A 585 -1.42 25.22 -26.23
N MET A 586 -0.44 24.83 -25.42
CA MET A 586 -0.36 23.49 -24.87
C MET A 586 -1.50 23.37 -23.85
N GLY A 587 -2.21 22.24 -23.82
CA GLY A 587 -3.26 22.03 -22.83
C GLY A 587 -2.66 22.11 -21.43
N ARG A 588 -3.41 22.61 -20.43
CA ARG A 588 -2.94 22.93 -19.06
C ARG A 588 -2.27 21.77 -18.28
N ASN A 589 -2.20 20.56 -18.85
CA ASN A 589 -1.54 19.38 -18.27
C ASN A 589 -0.24 18.96 -19.00
N GLU A 590 0.12 19.56 -20.13
CA GLU A 590 1.39 19.25 -20.82
C GLU A 590 2.46 20.30 -20.48
N GLY A 591 2.98 20.22 -19.25
CA GLY A 591 4.11 21.01 -18.74
C GLY A 591 5.46 20.67 -19.40
N GLY A 592 5.52 20.74 -20.72
CA GLY A 592 6.75 20.54 -21.47
C GLY A 592 7.65 21.77 -21.40
N LEU A 593 8.53 21.85 -20.38
CA LEU A 593 9.60 22.85 -20.35
C LEU A 593 10.41 22.78 -21.65
N TYR A 594 10.31 23.82 -22.47
CA TYR A 594 11.20 24.03 -23.61
C TYR A 594 12.62 24.20 -23.05
N PRO A 595 13.64 23.44 -23.50
CA PRO A 595 15.00 23.52 -22.94
C PRO A 595 15.66 24.90 -23.05
N GLN A 596 15.12 25.77 -23.90
CA GLN A 596 15.46 27.18 -24.04
C GLN A 596 14.15 27.97 -24.27
N PRO A 597 13.51 28.52 -23.22
CA PRO A 597 12.23 29.23 -23.38
C PRO A 597 12.37 30.56 -24.13
N GLU A 598 13.56 31.17 -24.10
CA GLU A 598 13.90 32.43 -24.79
C GLU A 598 14.36 32.26 -26.26
N ALA A 599 14.39 31.03 -26.77
CA ALA A 599 14.81 30.78 -28.15
C ALA A 599 13.79 31.31 -29.19
N THR A 600 14.25 31.63 -30.39
CA THR A 600 13.36 32.02 -31.49
C THR A 600 12.67 30.78 -32.10
N PHE A 601 11.38 30.60 -31.83
CA PHE A 601 10.57 29.51 -32.38
C PHE A 601 9.84 29.92 -33.66
N VAL A 602 9.67 28.96 -34.58
CA VAL A 602 8.75 29.12 -35.71
C VAL A 602 7.31 28.91 -35.22
N LYS A 603 6.39 29.79 -35.58
CA LYS A 603 4.95 29.62 -35.31
C LYS A 603 4.28 28.69 -36.32
N GLU A 604 4.38 29.06 -37.59
CA GLU A 604 3.72 28.37 -38.70
C GLU A 604 4.49 28.57 -40.01
N VAL A 605 4.30 27.64 -40.95
CA VAL A 605 4.78 27.74 -42.35
C VAL A 605 3.60 27.37 -43.25
N THR A 606 3.30 28.22 -44.24
CA THR A 606 2.29 27.93 -45.26
C THR A 606 2.95 27.75 -46.62
N TYR A 607 2.77 26.57 -47.22
CA TYR A 607 3.17 26.30 -48.61
C TYR A 607 1.97 26.52 -49.54
N ARG A 608 2.21 27.16 -50.70
CA ARG A 608 1.23 27.30 -51.79
C ARG A 608 1.73 26.54 -53.03
N SER A 609 0.85 25.79 -53.68
CA SER A 609 1.15 25.08 -54.93
C SER A 609 -0.02 25.19 -55.91
N SER A 610 0.26 25.10 -57.22
CA SER A 610 -0.78 25.20 -58.26
C SER A 610 -1.54 23.89 -58.46
N ASN A 611 -2.84 24.01 -58.70
CA ASN A 611 -3.74 22.95 -59.14
C ASN A 611 -3.71 22.76 -60.67
N VAL A 612 -3.18 23.74 -61.40
CA VAL A 612 -3.05 23.69 -62.87
C VAL A 612 -1.95 22.70 -63.27
N LYS A 613 -2.23 21.87 -64.27
CA LYS A 613 -1.31 20.84 -64.78
C LYS A 613 -0.67 21.30 -66.09
N GLU A 614 0.65 21.40 -66.13
CA GLU A 614 1.38 21.74 -67.37
C GLU A 614 1.47 20.57 -68.36
N HIS A 615 1.66 20.90 -69.63
CA HIS A 615 1.67 19.94 -70.75
C HIS A 615 2.95 19.10 -70.78
N GLY A 616 2.97 18.04 -69.96
CA GLY A 616 4.05 17.05 -69.90
C GLY A 616 4.19 16.38 -68.54
N GLU A 617 3.68 17.01 -67.48
CA GLU A 617 3.72 16.43 -66.13
C GLU A 617 2.70 15.31 -65.93
N VAL A 618 2.96 14.41 -64.98
CA VAL A 618 2.07 13.26 -64.70
C VAL A 618 0.90 13.67 -63.80
N ALA A 619 1.17 14.46 -62.76
CA ALA A 619 0.20 14.96 -61.78
C ALA A 619 0.42 16.46 -61.52
N ALA A 620 -0.60 17.17 -61.04
CA ALA A 620 -0.48 18.59 -60.72
C ALA A 620 0.43 18.83 -59.50
N PRO A 621 1.18 19.94 -59.41
CA PRO A 621 2.06 20.25 -58.28
C PRO A 621 1.39 20.27 -56.89
N SER A 622 0.07 20.48 -56.80
CA SER A 622 -0.69 20.38 -55.54
C SER A 622 -0.86 18.95 -55.02
N ALA A 623 -0.78 17.92 -55.87
CA ALA A 623 -0.87 16.52 -55.45
C ALA A 623 0.22 16.14 -54.41
N ASN A 624 1.37 16.82 -54.45
CA ASN A 624 2.42 16.67 -53.45
C ASN A 624 1.98 17.17 -52.06
N LEU A 625 1.27 18.31 -52.00
CA LEU A 625 0.77 18.88 -50.74
C LEU A 625 -0.31 17.96 -50.14
N ASN A 626 -1.21 17.43 -50.97
CA ASN A 626 -2.26 16.48 -50.57
C ASN A 626 -1.65 15.18 -49.99
N ASN A 627 -0.63 14.63 -50.65
CA ASN A 627 0.08 13.46 -50.16
C ASN A 627 0.83 13.75 -48.85
N ALA A 628 1.56 14.88 -48.77
CA ALA A 628 2.23 15.29 -47.54
C ALA A 628 1.24 15.47 -46.37
N PHE A 629 0.07 16.09 -46.59
CA PHE A 629 -0.98 16.25 -45.58
C PHE A 629 -1.44 14.91 -45.01
N ARG A 630 -1.79 13.94 -45.88
CA ARG A 630 -2.20 12.59 -45.47
C ARG A 630 -1.09 11.86 -44.70
N LEU A 631 0.13 11.90 -45.21
CA LEU A 631 1.29 11.23 -44.60
C LEU A 631 1.67 11.85 -43.23
N ILE A 632 1.59 13.17 -43.08
CA ILE A 632 1.83 13.86 -41.80
C ILE A 632 0.76 13.49 -40.78
N LYS A 633 -0.53 13.49 -41.16
CA LYS A 633 -1.62 13.03 -40.28
C LYS A 633 -1.44 11.57 -39.85
N GLU A 634 -1.08 10.69 -40.78
CA GLU A 634 -0.82 9.27 -40.50
C GLU A 634 0.31 9.07 -39.48
N VAL A 635 1.46 9.73 -39.71
CA VAL A 635 2.61 9.65 -38.78
C VAL A 635 2.29 10.35 -37.45
N GLN A 636 1.53 11.44 -37.43
CA GLN A 636 1.05 12.07 -36.19
C GLN A 636 0.13 11.14 -35.38
N LYS A 637 -0.81 10.42 -36.01
CA LYS A 637 -1.67 9.43 -35.30
C LYS A 637 -0.79 8.32 -34.70
N ARG A 638 0.10 7.72 -35.51
CA ARG A 638 1.07 6.69 -35.05
C ARG A 638 1.97 7.19 -33.90
N PHE A 639 2.53 8.39 -34.01
CA PHE A 639 3.43 8.98 -33.01
C PHE A 639 2.70 9.29 -31.70
N LYS A 640 1.53 9.94 -31.76
CA LYS A 640 0.72 10.25 -30.56
C LYS A 640 0.27 8.98 -29.85
N THR A 641 -0.14 7.92 -30.57
CA THR A 641 -0.45 6.62 -29.97
C THR A 641 0.78 6.01 -29.28
N ARG A 642 1.97 6.05 -29.90
CA ARG A 642 3.19 5.53 -29.27
C ARG A 642 3.63 6.35 -28.06
N GLU A 643 3.59 7.68 -28.13
CA GLU A 643 3.93 8.54 -27.00
C GLU A 643 2.94 8.32 -25.83
N ALA A 644 1.64 8.16 -26.10
CA ALA A 644 0.67 7.79 -25.08
C ALA A 644 0.97 6.40 -24.47
N GLU A 645 1.23 5.38 -25.29
CA GLU A 645 1.62 4.05 -24.83
C GLU A 645 2.92 4.05 -24.00
N GLU A 646 3.93 4.82 -24.39
CA GLU A 646 5.19 4.95 -23.65
C GLU A 646 4.99 5.74 -22.34
N ARG A 647 4.15 6.78 -22.35
CA ARG A 647 3.75 7.55 -21.16
C ARG A 647 2.97 6.68 -20.16
N GLU A 648 2.09 5.80 -20.63
CA GLU A 648 1.42 4.80 -19.78
C GLU A 648 2.36 3.69 -19.27
N LYS A 649 3.44 3.37 -20.00
CA LYS A 649 4.46 2.38 -19.57
C LYS A 649 5.54 2.96 -18.65
N GLU A 650 5.88 4.24 -18.76
CA GLU A 650 6.81 4.93 -17.84
C GLU A 650 6.22 5.17 -16.45
N ASP A 651 4.88 5.27 -16.35
CA ASP A 651 4.12 5.42 -15.10
C ASP A 651 3.82 4.06 -14.41
N LEU A 652 4.13 2.94 -15.08
CA LEU A 652 3.82 1.60 -14.58
C LEU A 652 4.86 1.12 -13.57
N VAL A 653 4.52 1.14 -12.28
CA VAL A 653 5.30 0.51 -11.21
C VAL A 653 5.43 -0.99 -11.50
N LYS A 654 6.67 -1.44 -11.79
CA LYS A 654 6.96 -2.85 -12.06
C LYS A 654 6.70 -3.69 -10.82
N GLN A 655 5.69 -4.55 -10.89
CA GLN A 655 5.32 -5.45 -9.80
C GLN A 655 6.21 -6.70 -9.78
N ASP A 656 6.25 -7.35 -8.63
CA ASP A 656 6.92 -8.65 -8.46
C ASP A 656 6.16 -9.77 -9.20
N THR A 657 6.81 -10.91 -9.39
CA THR A 657 6.20 -12.07 -10.05
C THR A 657 5.30 -12.86 -9.09
N LEU A 658 4.14 -13.31 -9.59
CA LEU A 658 3.22 -14.12 -8.79
C LEU A 658 3.77 -15.55 -8.61
N ILE A 659 3.99 -15.93 -7.35
CA ILE A 659 4.53 -17.23 -6.95
C ILE A 659 3.37 -18.23 -6.87
N LEU A 660 3.43 -19.27 -7.70
CA LEU A 660 2.36 -20.26 -7.82
C LEU A 660 2.49 -21.36 -6.76
N SER A 661 1.48 -21.44 -5.88
CA SER A 661 1.28 -22.61 -5.03
C SER A 661 0.84 -23.80 -5.89
N GLN A 662 1.58 -24.91 -5.84
CA GLN A 662 1.20 -26.17 -6.50
C GLN A 662 0.25 -27.05 -5.65
N ASN A 663 -0.22 -26.55 -4.51
CA ASN A 663 -1.07 -27.31 -3.60
C ASN A 663 -2.49 -27.48 -4.17
N LYS A 664 -3.00 -28.71 -4.20
CA LYS A 664 -4.38 -29.03 -4.64
C LYS A 664 -5.49 -28.44 -3.76
N GLY A 665 -5.15 -27.76 -2.67
CA GLY A 665 -6.06 -27.10 -1.74
C GLY A 665 -6.13 -25.57 -1.84
N ASN A 666 -5.52 -24.95 -2.86
CA ASN A 666 -5.62 -23.50 -3.09
C ASN A 666 -7.10 -23.05 -3.12
N PRO A 667 -7.48 -21.93 -2.46
CA PRO A 667 -8.79 -21.34 -2.62
C PRO A 667 -9.04 -21.00 -4.10
N LYS A 668 -10.12 -21.53 -4.67
CA LYS A 668 -10.47 -21.31 -6.08
C LYS A 668 -11.97 -21.09 -6.26
N LEU A 669 -12.32 -20.00 -6.94
CA LEU A 669 -13.68 -19.64 -7.32
C LEU A 669 -13.79 -19.71 -8.85
N LYS A 670 -14.87 -20.30 -9.35
CA LYS A 670 -15.11 -20.55 -10.78
C LYS A 670 -16.26 -19.68 -11.28
N ASP A 671 -16.43 -19.66 -12.61
CA ASP A 671 -17.60 -19.10 -13.28
C ASP A 671 -17.81 -17.61 -12.94
N LEU A 672 -16.66 -16.94 -12.82
CA LEU A 672 -16.51 -15.50 -12.63
C LEU A 672 -16.29 -14.82 -13.97
N TYR A 673 -16.89 -13.65 -14.15
CA TYR A 673 -16.47 -12.65 -15.12
C TYR A 673 -15.49 -11.67 -14.46
N ILE A 674 -14.56 -11.12 -15.24
CA ILE A 674 -13.67 -10.01 -14.84
C ILE A 674 -14.20 -8.69 -15.41
N ARG A 675 -14.17 -7.61 -14.61
CA ARG A 675 -14.42 -6.23 -15.05
C ARG A 675 -13.23 -5.36 -14.57
N PRO A 676 -12.57 -4.57 -15.42
CA PRO A 676 -12.81 -4.41 -16.86
C PRO A 676 -12.42 -5.68 -17.64
N ASN A 677 -12.99 -5.85 -18.84
CA ASN A 677 -12.75 -7.06 -19.63
C ASN A 677 -11.32 -7.05 -20.23
N ILE A 678 -10.65 -8.21 -20.22
CA ILE A 678 -9.33 -8.40 -20.87
C ILE A 678 -9.42 -8.23 -22.40
N VAL A 679 -10.60 -8.50 -22.97
CA VAL A 679 -10.93 -8.52 -24.40
C VAL A 679 -12.35 -7.97 -24.56
N THR A 680 -12.71 -7.41 -25.72
CA THR A 680 -14.06 -6.86 -25.98
C THR A 680 -15.18 -7.85 -25.62
N LYS A 681 -15.04 -9.13 -25.98
CA LYS A 681 -15.99 -10.18 -25.62
C LYS A 681 -15.85 -10.58 -24.14
N ARG A 682 -16.97 -10.53 -23.40
CA ARG A 682 -17.08 -11.04 -22.03
C ARG A 682 -16.80 -12.55 -22.01
N MET A 683 -15.85 -12.99 -21.18
CA MET A 683 -15.43 -14.38 -21.05
C MET A 683 -15.39 -14.76 -19.56
N THR A 684 -15.90 -15.94 -19.22
CA THR A 684 -15.74 -16.52 -17.88
C THR A 684 -14.30 -16.96 -17.63
N GLY A 685 -13.98 -17.19 -16.36
CA GLY A 685 -12.71 -17.73 -15.91
C GLY A 685 -12.80 -18.30 -14.50
N SER A 686 -11.64 -18.43 -13.86
CA SER A 686 -11.55 -18.81 -12.44
C SER A 686 -10.50 -17.95 -11.73
N LEU A 687 -10.83 -17.48 -10.54
CA LEU A 687 -9.91 -16.81 -9.63
C LEU A 687 -9.31 -17.84 -8.67
N GLU A 688 -7.98 -17.96 -8.65
CA GLU A 688 -7.26 -18.84 -7.74
C GLU A 688 -6.31 -18.02 -6.86
N ALA A 689 -6.30 -18.30 -5.56
CA ALA A 689 -5.42 -17.64 -4.60
C ALA A 689 -4.10 -18.42 -4.44
N HIS A 690 -2.99 -17.70 -4.39
CA HIS A 690 -1.63 -18.23 -4.30
C HIS A 690 -0.84 -17.51 -3.19
N THR A 691 0.45 -17.81 -3.03
CA THR A 691 1.23 -17.40 -1.84
C THR A 691 1.48 -15.90 -1.68
N ASN A 692 1.44 -15.11 -2.75
CA ASN A 692 1.67 -13.66 -2.71
C ASN A 692 0.63 -12.84 -3.52
N GLY A 693 -0.49 -13.45 -3.92
CA GLY A 693 -1.53 -12.80 -4.72
C GLY A 693 -2.57 -13.75 -5.28
N PHE A 694 -3.48 -13.20 -6.07
CA PHE A 694 -4.46 -13.95 -6.88
C PHE A 694 -3.99 -14.09 -8.33
N ARG A 695 -4.43 -15.16 -8.99
CA ARG A 695 -4.42 -15.31 -10.45
C ARG A 695 -5.83 -15.55 -10.95
N TYR A 696 -6.33 -14.67 -11.81
CA TYR A 696 -7.46 -14.99 -12.67
C TYR A 696 -6.97 -15.70 -13.94
N ILE A 697 -7.66 -16.77 -14.32
CA ILE A 697 -7.43 -17.49 -15.58
C ILE A 697 -8.73 -17.50 -16.39
N SER A 698 -8.71 -16.81 -17.53
CA SER A 698 -9.76 -16.86 -18.57
C SER A 698 -9.89 -18.27 -19.14
N VAL A 699 -11.08 -18.67 -19.59
CA VAL A 699 -11.29 -19.93 -20.35
C VAL A 699 -10.38 -20.01 -21.59
N ARG A 700 -9.98 -18.87 -22.17
CA ARG A 700 -9.04 -18.80 -23.31
C ARG A 700 -7.56 -18.91 -22.89
N GLY A 701 -7.25 -18.95 -21.59
CA GLY A 701 -5.90 -19.08 -21.05
C GLY A 701 -5.19 -17.74 -20.76
N ASP A 702 -5.84 -16.60 -20.98
CA ASP A 702 -5.37 -15.29 -20.52
C ASP A 702 -5.25 -15.27 -18.99
N LYS A 703 -4.23 -14.58 -18.47
CA LYS A 703 -3.91 -14.52 -17.04
C LYS A 703 -3.84 -13.08 -16.57
N VAL A 704 -4.45 -12.80 -15.41
CA VAL A 704 -4.31 -11.52 -14.70
C VAL A 704 -3.84 -11.83 -13.28
N ASP A 705 -2.72 -11.24 -12.90
CA ASP A 705 -2.07 -11.45 -11.61
C ASP A 705 -2.29 -10.21 -10.73
N ILE A 706 -2.68 -10.42 -9.48
CA ILE A 706 -2.98 -9.35 -8.51
C ILE A 706 -2.24 -9.66 -7.20
N LEU A 707 -1.14 -8.96 -6.93
CA LEU A 707 -0.34 -9.17 -5.72
C LEU A 707 -1.03 -8.61 -4.46
N TYR A 708 -0.93 -9.32 -3.34
CA TYR A 708 -1.49 -8.87 -2.06
C TYR A 708 -0.91 -7.51 -1.61
N ASN A 709 0.38 -7.27 -1.83
CA ASN A 709 1.01 -5.99 -1.49
C ASN A 709 0.42 -4.81 -2.28
N ASN A 710 -0.08 -5.05 -3.50
CA ASN A 710 -0.66 -4.01 -4.36
C ASN A 710 -2.13 -3.70 -4.06
N ILE A 711 -2.84 -4.57 -3.33
CA ILE A 711 -4.23 -4.29 -2.93
C ILE A 711 -4.21 -3.18 -1.86
N LYS A 712 -5.03 -2.14 -2.05
CA LYS A 712 -5.34 -1.12 -1.04
C LYS A 712 -6.52 -1.57 -0.18
N SER A 713 -7.61 -1.95 -0.85
CA SER A 713 -8.84 -2.43 -0.22
C SER A 713 -9.41 -3.59 -1.04
N ALA A 714 -9.95 -4.60 -0.37
CA ALA A 714 -10.74 -5.65 -0.99
C ALA A 714 -12.16 -5.63 -0.41
N PHE A 715 -13.16 -5.75 -1.28
CA PHE A 715 -14.57 -5.70 -0.90
C PHE A 715 -15.31 -6.94 -1.38
N PHE A 716 -16.26 -7.43 -0.58
CA PHE A 716 -17.21 -8.47 -0.94
C PHE A 716 -18.63 -7.92 -0.90
N GLN A 717 -19.29 -7.87 -2.07
CA GLN A 717 -20.70 -7.47 -2.17
C GLN A 717 -21.57 -8.73 -2.37
N PRO A 718 -22.47 -9.06 -1.43
CA PRO A 718 -23.45 -10.12 -1.61
C PRO A 718 -24.57 -9.69 -2.57
N CYS A 719 -25.21 -10.66 -3.25
CA CYS A 719 -26.41 -10.45 -4.08
C CYS A 719 -27.71 -10.19 -3.25
N ASP A 720 -27.59 -9.48 -2.13
CA ASP A 720 -28.68 -9.17 -1.21
C ASP A 720 -29.44 -7.93 -1.72
N GLY A 721 -30.37 -8.17 -2.65
CA GLY A 721 -31.09 -7.11 -3.36
C GLY A 721 -30.39 -6.58 -4.62
N GLU A 722 -29.34 -7.27 -5.09
CA GLU A 722 -28.58 -6.93 -6.31
C GLU A 722 -28.56 -8.12 -7.27
N MET A 723 -28.52 -7.86 -8.58
CA MET A 723 -28.46 -8.89 -9.65
C MET A 723 -27.06 -9.54 -9.81
N ILE A 724 -26.06 -9.10 -9.05
CA ILE A 724 -24.69 -9.61 -9.11
C ILE A 724 -24.13 -9.85 -7.71
N ILE A 725 -23.29 -10.88 -7.60
CA ILE A 725 -22.41 -11.13 -6.45
C ILE A 725 -20.97 -10.88 -6.90
N LEU A 726 -20.17 -10.12 -6.14
CA LEU A 726 -18.83 -9.72 -6.58
C LEU A 726 -17.78 -9.61 -5.48
N LEU A 727 -16.53 -9.70 -5.94
CA LEU A 727 -15.32 -9.34 -5.22
C LEU A 727 -14.67 -8.18 -5.97
N HIS A 728 -14.45 -7.05 -5.31
CA HIS A 728 -13.74 -5.90 -5.88
C HIS A 728 -12.35 -5.77 -5.22
N PHE A 729 -11.33 -5.53 -6.02
CA PHE A 729 -9.98 -5.18 -5.57
C PHE A 729 -9.61 -3.77 -6.06
N HIS A 730 -9.49 -2.84 -5.11
CA HIS A 730 -8.99 -1.49 -5.34
C HIS A 730 -7.48 -1.50 -5.10
N LEU A 731 -6.68 -1.13 -6.10
CA LEU A 731 -5.23 -1.27 -6.08
C LEU A 731 -4.49 0.04 -5.76
N LYS A 732 -3.28 -0.06 -5.20
CA LYS A 732 -2.39 1.08 -4.93
C LYS A 732 -1.71 1.58 -6.21
N TYR A 733 -1.28 0.64 -7.05
CA TYR A 733 -0.69 0.90 -8.35
C TYR A 733 -1.52 0.20 -9.43
N ALA A 734 -1.80 0.92 -10.52
CA ALA A 734 -2.51 0.37 -11.67
C ALA A 734 -1.74 -0.81 -12.27
N ILE A 735 -2.45 -1.89 -12.62
CA ILE A 735 -1.90 -3.01 -13.38
C ILE A 735 -2.29 -2.90 -14.86
N MET A 736 -1.43 -3.37 -15.75
CA MET A 736 -1.68 -3.39 -17.18
C MET A 736 -2.12 -4.78 -17.62
N PHE A 737 -3.37 -4.90 -18.09
CA PHE A 737 -3.88 -6.08 -18.78
C PHE A 737 -4.84 -5.65 -19.90
N GLY A 738 -4.90 -6.42 -21.00
CA GLY A 738 -5.53 -5.93 -22.22
C GLY A 738 -4.68 -4.81 -22.86
N LYS A 739 -5.28 -3.62 -23.04
CA LYS A 739 -4.63 -2.44 -23.68
C LYS A 739 -4.52 -1.19 -22.80
N LYS A 740 -4.99 -1.21 -21.54
CA LYS A 740 -5.05 -0.03 -20.66
C LYS A 740 -4.52 -0.36 -19.27
N LYS A 741 -4.14 0.67 -18.50
CA LYS A 741 -3.84 0.54 -17.07
C LYS A 741 -5.12 0.61 -16.23
N HIS A 742 -5.24 -0.27 -15.23
CA HIS A 742 -6.44 -0.46 -14.41
C HIS A 742 -6.09 -0.48 -12.92
N VAL A 743 -6.71 0.42 -12.14
CA VAL A 743 -6.60 0.51 -10.68
C VAL A 743 -7.63 -0.40 -10.01
N ASP A 744 -8.84 -0.42 -10.54
CA ASP A 744 -9.96 -1.18 -10.00
C ASP A 744 -10.18 -2.47 -10.82
N VAL A 745 -10.32 -3.61 -10.13
CA VAL A 745 -10.60 -4.90 -10.76
C VAL A 745 -11.68 -5.64 -9.97
N GLN A 746 -12.79 -5.95 -10.63
CA GLN A 746 -13.90 -6.73 -10.09
C GLN A 746 -13.93 -8.14 -10.69
N PHE A 747 -14.31 -9.11 -9.86
CA PHE A 747 -14.71 -10.44 -10.27
C PHE A 747 -16.15 -10.69 -9.81
N TYR A 748 -17.04 -10.99 -10.76
CA TYR A 748 -18.48 -11.05 -10.48
C TYR A 748 -19.15 -12.25 -11.16
N THR A 749 -20.26 -12.69 -10.57
CA THR A 749 -21.19 -13.66 -11.15
C THR A 749 -22.59 -13.04 -11.14
N GLU A 750 -23.32 -13.18 -12.24
CA GLU A 750 -24.70 -12.72 -12.37
C GLU A 750 -25.65 -13.73 -11.74
N VAL A 751 -26.66 -13.23 -11.02
CA VAL A 751 -27.55 -14.04 -10.19
C VAL A 751 -29.00 -13.64 -10.47
N GLY A 752 -29.61 -14.39 -11.38
CA GLY A 752 -30.90 -14.09 -12.00
C GLY A 752 -30.73 -13.80 -13.48
N GLU A 753 -31.57 -14.42 -14.30
CA GLU A 753 -31.68 -14.17 -15.73
C GLU A 753 -32.94 -13.35 -15.95
N ILE A 754 -32.85 -12.24 -16.70
CA ILE A 754 -34.05 -11.47 -17.07
C ILE A 754 -34.76 -12.26 -18.16
N THR A 755 -35.67 -13.15 -17.78
CA THR A 755 -36.48 -13.96 -18.70
C THR A 755 -37.49 -13.08 -19.42
N THR A 756 -37.04 -12.37 -20.46
CA THR A 756 -37.87 -11.51 -21.33
C THR A 756 -38.80 -12.31 -22.26
N ASP A 757 -39.11 -13.57 -21.92
CA ASP A 757 -40.00 -14.42 -22.69
C ASP A 757 -41.46 -14.09 -22.35
N LEU A 758 -41.90 -12.93 -22.83
CA LEU A 758 -43.30 -12.45 -22.79
C LEU A 758 -44.21 -13.28 -23.74
N GLY A 759 -43.78 -14.49 -24.12
CA GLY A 759 -44.38 -15.38 -25.10
C GLY A 759 -45.43 -16.34 -24.53
N LYS A 760 -46.70 -15.89 -24.51
CA LYS A 760 -47.88 -16.76 -24.71
C LYS A 760 -48.13 -17.93 -23.72
N HIS A 761 -47.89 -17.76 -22.42
CA HIS A 761 -48.41 -18.68 -21.40
C HIS A 761 -49.31 -18.00 -20.35
N GLN A 762 -50.53 -17.63 -20.76
CA GLN A 762 -51.59 -17.32 -19.80
C GLN A 762 -52.20 -18.62 -19.24
N HIS A 763 -52.27 -18.69 -17.91
CA HIS A 763 -52.77 -19.80 -17.08
C HIS A 763 -51.87 -21.05 -17.02
N MET A 764 -51.61 -21.49 -15.78
CA MET A 764 -50.85 -22.71 -15.40
C MET A 764 -49.32 -22.53 -15.52
N HIS A 765 -48.52 -22.39 -14.44
CA HIS A 765 -48.74 -22.68 -13.01
C HIS A 765 -48.06 -21.69 -12.03
N ASP A 766 -48.81 -21.15 -11.06
CA ASP A 766 -48.26 -20.48 -9.85
C ASP A 766 -47.24 -21.35 -9.10
N ARG A 767 -47.39 -22.68 -9.18
CA ARG A 767 -46.51 -23.67 -8.58
C ARG A 767 -45.14 -23.72 -9.24
N ASP A 768 -45.07 -23.46 -10.54
CA ASP A 768 -43.83 -23.56 -11.31
C ASP A 768 -43.10 -22.20 -11.28
N ASP A 769 -43.84 -21.09 -11.21
CA ASP A 769 -43.29 -19.77 -10.84
C ASP A 769 -42.68 -19.79 -9.42
N LEU A 770 -43.38 -20.37 -8.44
CA LEU A 770 -42.86 -20.54 -7.08
C LEU A 770 -41.66 -21.49 -7.05
N ALA A 771 -41.62 -22.51 -7.89
CA ALA A 771 -40.45 -23.39 -8.04
C ALA A 771 -39.25 -22.66 -8.66
N ALA A 772 -39.48 -21.75 -9.63
CA ALA A 772 -38.44 -20.90 -10.20
C ALA A 772 -37.89 -19.89 -9.17
N GLU A 773 -38.77 -19.19 -8.44
CA GLU A 773 -38.41 -18.28 -7.35
C GLU A 773 -37.63 -19.01 -6.24
N GLN A 774 -38.02 -20.25 -5.90
CA GLN A 774 -37.34 -21.07 -4.91
C GLN A 774 -35.98 -21.59 -5.41
N ALA A 775 -35.87 -22.00 -6.68
CA ALA A 775 -34.59 -22.36 -7.29
C ALA A 775 -33.64 -21.16 -7.38
N GLU A 776 -34.16 -19.95 -7.63
CA GLU A 776 -33.36 -18.72 -7.62
C GLU A 776 -32.88 -18.37 -6.20
N ARG A 777 -33.72 -18.50 -5.17
CA ARG A 777 -33.31 -18.36 -3.76
C ARG A 777 -32.21 -19.36 -3.39
N GLU A 778 -32.35 -20.62 -3.78
CA GLU A 778 -31.33 -21.65 -3.54
C GLU A 778 -30.02 -21.31 -4.29
N LEU A 779 -30.08 -20.81 -5.52
CA LEU A 779 -28.90 -20.37 -6.28
C LEU A 779 -28.21 -19.16 -5.61
N ARG A 780 -28.98 -18.13 -5.23
CA ARG A 780 -28.49 -16.95 -4.48
C ARG A 780 -27.80 -17.38 -3.19
N GLN A 781 -28.43 -18.23 -2.39
CA GLN A 781 -27.87 -18.72 -1.12
C GLN A 781 -26.60 -19.56 -1.35
N LYS A 782 -26.61 -20.46 -2.33
CA LYS A 782 -25.46 -21.32 -2.69
C LYS A 782 -24.26 -20.52 -3.17
N LEU A 783 -24.46 -19.50 -4.01
CA LEU A 783 -23.40 -18.59 -4.45
C LEU A 783 -22.87 -17.74 -3.28
N LYS A 784 -23.76 -17.18 -2.45
CA LYS A 784 -23.39 -16.43 -1.24
C LYS A 784 -22.52 -17.27 -0.29
N THR A 785 -22.87 -18.53 -0.04
CA THR A 785 -22.07 -19.46 0.76
C THR A 785 -20.74 -19.79 0.07
N ALA A 786 -20.71 -19.98 -1.25
CA ALA A 786 -19.49 -20.27 -1.99
C ALA A 786 -18.48 -19.10 -1.98
N PHE A 787 -18.95 -17.87 -2.22
CA PHE A 787 -18.13 -16.65 -2.14
C PHE A 787 -17.66 -16.38 -0.71
N LYS A 788 -18.54 -16.44 0.30
CA LYS A 788 -18.16 -16.25 1.71
C LYS A 788 -17.10 -17.27 2.14
N SER A 789 -17.27 -18.54 1.76
CA SER A 789 -16.29 -19.60 2.04
C SER A 789 -15.02 -19.52 1.17
N PHE A 790 -15.00 -18.69 0.12
CA PHE A 790 -13.77 -18.32 -0.59
C PHE A 790 -13.05 -17.21 0.17
N CYS A 791 -13.74 -16.14 0.58
CA CYS A 791 -13.18 -15.05 1.40
C CYS A 791 -12.55 -15.60 2.68
N GLU A 792 -13.29 -16.38 3.48
CA GLU A 792 -12.81 -16.98 4.73
C GLU A 792 -11.54 -17.85 4.53
N LYS A 793 -11.48 -18.61 3.43
CA LYS A 793 -10.29 -19.42 3.10
C LYS A 793 -9.11 -18.59 2.62
N VAL A 794 -9.37 -17.47 1.95
CA VAL A 794 -8.33 -16.53 1.52
C VAL A 794 -7.79 -15.77 2.74
N GLU A 795 -8.65 -15.24 3.61
CA GLU A 795 -8.29 -14.54 4.85
C GLU A 795 -7.49 -15.45 5.79
N ALA A 796 -7.86 -16.72 5.92
CA ALA A 796 -7.09 -17.73 6.66
C ALA A 796 -5.72 -18.03 6.01
N MET A 797 -5.62 -18.00 4.67
CA MET A 797 -4.37 -18.23 3.95
C MET A 797 -3.44 -17.00 3.95
N THR A 798 -4.00 -15.79 3.87
CA THR A 798 -3.26 -14.51 3.94
C THR A 798 -2.99 -14.07 5.38
N LYS A 799 -3.58 -14.72 6.38
CA LYS A 799 -3.57 -14.32 7.80
C LYS A 799 -4.05 -12.87 8.00
N ALA A 800 -5.20 -12.54 7.40
CA ALA A 800 -5.75 -11.18 7.38
C ALA A 800 -4.80 -10.10 6.81
N GLN A 801 -3.82 -10.46 5.96
CA GLN A 801 -3.10 -9.46 5.15
C GLN A 801 -4.01 -8.84 4.07
N VAL A 802 -5.06 -9.56 3.67
CA VAL A 802 -6.15 -9.06 2.83
C VAL A 802 -7.45 -9.48 3.50
N GLU A 803 -8.22 -8.49 3.96
CA GLU A 803 -9.54 -8.60 4.59
C GLU A 803 -10.61 -8.18 3.56
N PHE A 804 -11.77 -8.84 3.53
CA PHE A 804 -12.86 -8.50 2.60
C PHE A 804 -13.96 -7.69 3.30
N ASP A 805 -13.87 -6.36 3.18
CA ASP A 805 -14.89 -5.44 3.71
C ASP A 805 -16.26 -5.71 3.05
N THR A 806 -17.34 -5.71 3.83
CA THR A 806 -18.71 -5.89 3.33
C THR A 806 -19.50 -4.59 3.53
N PRO A 807 -20.06 -3.96 2.47
CA PRO A 807 -20.77 -2.69 2.60
C PRO A 807 -22.07 -2.76 3.44
N PHE A 808 -22.30 -1.70 4.22
CA PHE A 808 -23.44 -1.55 5.11
C PHE A 808 -24.65 -0.98 4.37
N ARG A 809 -25.45 -1.86 3.76
CA ARG A 809 -26.67 -1.47 2.99
C ARG A 809 -27.64 -0.58 3.77
N GLU A 810 -27.74 -0.76 5.10
CA GLU A 810 -28.61 0.03 5.99
C GLU A 810 -28.17 1.50 6.12
N LEU A 811 -26.87 1.79 5.98
CA LEU A 811 -26.33 3.15 5.97
C LEU A 811 -26.19 3.72 4.54
N GLY A 812 -26.70 3.01 3.53
CA GLY A 812 -26.57 3.40 2.13
C GLY A 812 -27.51 4.53 1.75
N PHE A 813 -27.03 5.44 0.89
CA PHE A 813 -27.80 6.59 0.40
C PHE A 813 -27.65 6.76 -1.12
N PRO A 814 -28.70 7.23 -1.81
CA PRO A 814 -28.62 7.51 -3.24
C PRO A 814 -27.85 8.81 -3.53
N GLY A 815 -27.03 8.79 -4.57
CA GLY A 815 -26.27 9.96 -5.05
C GLY A 815 -25.59 9.67 -6.39
N ALA A 816 -25.11 10.71 -7.06
CA ALA A 816 -24.53 10.63 -8.41
C ALA A 816 -23.03 11.00 -8.38
N PRO A 817 -22.11 10.04 -8.14
CA PRO A 817 -20.66 10.26 -8.22
C PRO A 817 -20.15 10.40 -9.66
N PHE A 818 -20.95 9.95 -10.63
CA PHE A 818 -20.66 10.02 -12.06
C PHE A 818 -21.88 10.60 -12.81
N ARG A 819 -22.40 9.92 -13.84
CA ARG A 819 -23.58 10.36 -14.60
C ARG A 819 -24.89 9.64 -14.21
N SER A 820 -24.81 8.55 -13.46
CA SER A 820 -25.95 7.80 -12.92
C SER A 820 -26.12 8.07 -11.42
N THR A 821 -27.38 8.05 -10.96
CA THR A 821 -27.70 8.01 -9.53
C THR A 821 -27.63 6.57 -9.03
N VAL A 822 -26.75 6.31 -8.09
CA VAL A 822 -26.44 4.97 -7.55
C VAL A 822 -26.60 4.96 -6.03
N THR A 823 -26.76 3.79 -5.43
CA THR A 823 -26.74 3.66 -3.96
C THR A 823 -25.29 3.56 -3.49
N LEU A 824 -24.76 4.64 -2.91
CA LEU A 824 -23.47 4.61 -2.22
C LEU A 824 -23.65 3.90 -0.87
N GLN A 825 -22.72 3.02 -0.52
CA GLN A 825 -22.78 2.18 0.69
C GLN A 825 -21.46 2.34 1.46
N PRO A 826 -21.49 2.80 2.73
CA PRO A 826 -20.30 2.82 3.58
C PRO A 826 -19.77 1.40 3.90
N THR A 827 -18.46 1.27 4.10
CA THR A 827 -17.79 0.10 4.69
C THR A 827 -17.06 0.50 5.97
N SER A 828 -16.27 -0.39 6.57
CA SER A 828 -15.46 -0.14 7.77
C SER A 828 -14.45 1.02 7.61
N GLY A 829 -14.06 1.36 6.38
CA GLY A 829 -13.07 2.42 6.11
C GLY A 829 -13.14 3.04 4.71
N SER A 830 -14.23 2.85 3.97
CA SER A 830 -14.42 3.42 2.62
C SER A 830 -15.89 3.72 2.34
N LEU A 831 -16.16 4.75 1.52
CA LEU A 831 -17.46 4.91 0.86
C LEU A 831 -17.37 4.29 -0.54
N VAL A 832 -18.26 3.35 -0.87
CA VAL A 832 -18.21 2.62 -2.14
C VAL A 832 -19.53 2.59 -2.89
N ASN A 833 -19.46 2.55 -4.22
CA ASN A 833 -20.46 1.92 -5.07
C ASN A 833 -19.75 0.92 -5.98
N LEU A 834 -20.18 -0.35 -5.93
CA LEU A 834 -19.54 -1.46 -6.62
C LEU A 834 -20.45 -2.14 -7.66
N THR A 835 -21.75 -1.83 -7.69
CA THR A 835 -22.73 -2.56 -8.52
C THR A 835 -22.62 -2.13 -10.00
N GLU A 836 -22.61 -0.82 -10.22
CA GLU A 836 -22.38 -0.21 -11.53
C GLU A 836 -20.88 -0.11 -11.89
N TRP A 837 -20.60 0.26 -13.14
CA TRP A 837 -19.25 0.51 -13.65
C TRP A 837 -19.21 1.83 -14.43
N PRO A 838 -18.21 2.72 -14.22
CA PRO A 838 -17.06 2.57 -13.33
C PRO A 838 -17.43 2.51 -11.85
N PRO A 839 -16.64 1.81 -11.01
CA PRO A 839 -16.90 1.71 -9.59
C PRO A 839 -16.49 3.02 -8.92
N PHE A 840 -17.15 3.35 -7.82
CA PHE A 840 -16.77 4.48 -6.97
C PHE A 840 -16.17 3.93 -5.69
N VAL A 841 -14.94 4.34 -5.36
CA VAL A 841 -14.25 3.93 -4.12
C VAL A 841 -13.52 5.14 -3.56
N ILE A 842 -13.90 5.57 -2.36
CA ILE A 842 -13.19 6.58 -1.58
C ILE A 842 -12.77 5.95 -0.26
N THR A 843 -11.47 5.80 -0.04
CA THR A 843 -10.92 5.46 1.27
C THR A 843 -11.09 6.66 2.21
N LEU A 844 -11.71 6.47 3.37
CA LEU A 844 -11.95 7.56 4.33
C LEU A 844 -10.63 8.09 4.92
N ASP A 845 -9.62 7.23 5.07
CA ASP A 845 -8.25 7.62 5.44
C ASP A 845 -7.62 8.66 4.49
N ASP A 846 -8.03 8.72 3.22
CA ASP A 846 -7.53 9.70 2.23
C ASP A 846 -8.22 11.06 2.33
N VAL A 847 -9.33 11.19 3.06
CA VAL A 847 -10.17 12.41 3.10
C VAL A 847 -9.64 13.39 4.16
N GLU A 848 -9.52 14.67 3.80
CA GLU A 848 -9.17 15.77 4.72
C GLU A 848 -10.44 16.39 5.32
N LEU A 849 -11.40 16.75 4.46
CA LEU A 849 -12.73 17.23 4.85
C LEU A 849 -13.78 16.90 3.78
N VAL A 850 -15.04 17.13 4.13
CA VAL A 850 -16.17 17.11 3.20
C VAL A 850 -16.84 18.48 3.15
N HIS A 851 -17.15 19.01 1.97
CA HIS A 851 -18.00 20.18 1.82
C HIS A 851 -19.35 19.77 1.22
N PHE A 852 -20.45 20.24 1.82
CA PHE A 852 -21.78 20.09 1.27
C PHE A 852 -22.16 21.35 0.50
N GLU A 853 -22.32 21.26 -0.82
CA GLU A 853 -22.78 22.37 -1.66
C GLU A 853 -24.29 22.31 -1.87
N ARG A 854 -24.88 23.47 -2.18
CA ARG A 854 -26.31 23.64 -2.50
C ARG A 854 -27.24 23.23 -1.35
N VAL A 855 -26.77 23.37 -0.10
CA VAL A 855 -27.58 23.12 1.11
C VAL A 855 -28.54 24.30 1.33
N GLN A 856 -29.71 24.24 0.68
CA GLN A 856 -30.71 25.31 0.74
C GLN A 856 -32.14 24.76 0.74
N PHE A 857 -33.01 25.31 1.59
CA PHE A 857 -34.33 24.74 1.92
C PHE A 857 -35.30 24.57 0.74
N HIS A 858 -35.11 25.29 -0.38
CA HIS A 858 -35.93 25.14 -1.59
C HIS A 858 -35.39 24.10 -2.60
N LEU A 859 -34.16 23.62 -2.43
CA LEU A 859 -33.60 22.56 -3.26
C LEU A 859 -34.00 21.18 -2.68
N ARG A 860 -34.27 20.22 -3.56
CA ARG A 860 -34.62 18.84 -3.15
C ARG A 860 -33.40 17.99 -2.87
N ASN A 861 -32.27 18.34 -3.50
CA ASN A 861 -31.03 17.60 -3.46
C ASN A 861 -29.86 18.57 -3.22
N PHE A 862 -28.85 18.12 -2.49
CA PHE A 862 -27.56 18.78 -2.28
C PHE A 862 -26.43 17.97 -2.95
N ASP A 863 -25.22 18.52 -2.99
CA ASP A 863 -24.03 17.81 -3.45
C ASP A 863 -23.00 17.67 -2.31
N MET A 864 -22.13 16.66 -2.38
CA MET A 864 -21.12 16.37 -1.38
C MET A 864 -19.74 16.22 -2.04
N ILE A 865 -18.78 17.04 -1.64
CA ILE A 865 -17.44 17.13 -2.22
C ILE A 865 -16.42 16.62 -1.20
N PHE A 866 -15.67 15.59 -1.58
CA PHE A 866 -14.55 15.05 -0.80
C PHE A 866 -13.26 15.77 -1.18
N VAL A 867 -12.69 16.50 -0.22
CA VAL A 867 -11.34 17.04 -0.29
C VAL A 867 -10.35 16.01 0.25
N PHE A 868 -9.29 15.72 -0.50
CA PHE A 868 -8.29 14.72 -0.12
C PHE A 868 -7.11 15.32 0.65
N LYS A 869 -6.45 14.50 1.47
CA LYS A 869 -5.24 14.83 2.25
C LYS A 869 -4.02 15.19 1.37
N GLU A 870 -4.07 14.84 0.08
CA GLU A 870 -3.08 15.21 -0.94
C GLU A 870 -3.71 16.23 -1.90
N TYR A 871 -3.40 17.52 -1.78
CA TYR A 871 -4.07 18.57 -2.56
C TYR A 871 -3.82 18.51 -4.08
N ASN A 872 -2.80 17.77 -4.53
CA ASN A 872 -2.57 17.46 -5.94
C ASN A 872 -3.61 16.45 -6.51
N LYS A 873 -4.29 15.69 -5.66
CA LYS A 873 -5.34 14.73 -6.03
C LYS A 873 -6.66 15.49 -6.20
N LYS A 874 -7.22 15.46 -7.41
CA LYS A 874 -8.51 16.11 -7.73
C LYS A 874 -9.60 15.66 -6.75
N VAL A 875 -10.38 16.63 -6.24
CA VAL A 875 -11.56 16.38 -5.41
C VAL A 875 -12.55 15.44 -6.11
N ALA A 876 -13.26 14.64 -5.32
CA ALA A 876 -14.35 13.79 -5.82
C ALA A 876 -15.70 14.40 -5.41
N MET A 877 -16.67 14.42 -6.32
CA MET A 877 -17.97 15.06 -6.11
C MET A 877 -19.07 14.01 -6.25
N VAL A 878 -20.00 13.98 -5.29
CA VAL A 878 -21.19 13.13 -5.30
C VAL A 878 -22.40 14.04 -5.35
N ASN A 879 -23.03 14.09 -6.51
CA ASN A 879 -24.08 15.06 -6.80
C ASN A 879 -25.47 14.52 -6.44
N ALA A 880 -26.46 15.40 -6.38
CA ALA A 880 -27.88 15.07 -6.37
C ALA A 880 -28.33 14.14 -5.22
N ILE A 881 -27.72 14.25 -4.04
CA ILE A 881 -28.10 13.52 -2.83
C ILE A 881 -29.39 14.12 -2.25
N PRO A 882 -30.46 13.33 -1.97
CA PRO A 882 -31.71 13.88 -1.44
C PRO A 882 -31.57 14.55 -0.07
N MET A 883 -32.16 15.74 0.11
CA MET A 883 -32.07 16.53 1.34
C MET A 883 -32.58 15.80 2.60
N ASN A 884 -33.50 14.84 2.46
CA ASN A 884 -33.97 14.02 3.60
C ASN A 884 -32.91 13.02 4.12
N MET A 885 -31.78 12.87 3.43
CA MET A 885 -30.62 12.10 3.88
C MET A 885 -29.52 12.99 4.48
N LEU A 886 -29.66 14.32 4.47
CA LEU A 886 -28.60 15.25 4.90
C LEU A 886 -28.13 14.97 6.32
N ASP A 887 -29.05 14.87 7.29
CA ASP A 887 -28.71 14.60 8.69
C ASP A 887 -28.14 13.19 8.89
N HIS A 888 -28.57 12.20 8.10
CA HIS A 888 -28.02 10.85 8.12
C HIS A 888 -26.56 10.82 7.62
N VAL A 889 -26.26 11.58 6.56
CA VAL A 889 -24.88 11.71 6.04
C VAL A 889 -24.01 12.53 7.01
N LYS A 890 -24.54 13.57 7.66
CA LYS A 890 -23.83 14.31 8.73
C LYS A 890 -23.52 13.44 9.94
N GLU A 891 -24.48 12.64 10.43
CA GLU A 891 -24.26 11.73 11.56
C GLU A 891 -23.22 10.65 11.20
N TRP A 892 -23.28 10.12 9.97
CA TRP A 892 -22.26 9.20 9.46
C TRP A 892 -20.86 9.83 9.41
N LEU A 893 -20.70 11.05 8.88
CA LEU A 893 -19.39 11.73 8.88
C LEU A 893 -18.87 12.06 10.28
N ASN A 894 -19.76 12.45 11.21
CA ASN A 894 -19.41 12.58 12.64
C ASN A 894 -18.90 11.25 13.21
N SER A 895 -19.53 10.12 12.89
CA SER A 895 -19.10 8.79 13.35
C SER A 895 -17.79 8.29 12.73
N CYS A 896 -17.23 9.02 11.76
CA CYS A 896 -15.97 8.74 11.08
C CYS A 896 -14.86 9.75 11.41
N ASP A 897 -15.09 10.65 12.39
CA ASP A 897 -14.19 11.77 12.77
C ASP A 897 -13.81 12.71 11.60
N ILE A 898 -14.69 12.84 10.59
CA ILE A 898 -14.46 13.71 9.43
C ILE A 898 -15.10 15.08 9.68
N ARG A 899 -14.30 16.16 9.51
CA ARG A 899 -14.83 17.53 9.49
C ARG A 899 -15.65 17.75 8.22
N TYR A 900 -16.87 18.25 8.36
CA TYR A 900 -17.67 18.74 7.25
C TYR A 900 -18.04 20.22 7.37
N SER A 901 -18.22 20.90 6.24
CA SER A 901 -18.71 22.29 6.13
C SER A 901 -19.89 22.35 5.16
N GLU A 902 -20.67 23.44 5.20
CA GLU A 902 -21.94 23.57 4.48
C GLU A 902 -22.01 24.91 3.75
N GLY A 903 -22.31 24.88 2.46
CA GLY A 903 -22.35 26.04 1.57
C GLY A 903 -23.60 26.06 0.67
N VAL A 904 -24.11 27.26 0.43
CA VAL A 904 -25.23 27.49 -0.51
C VAL A 904 -24.72 27.59 -1.96
N GLN A 905 -23.57 28.24 -2.16
CA GLN A 905 -22.94 28.41 -3.47
C GLN A 905 -22.18 27.13 -3.90
N SER A 906 -21.93 26.99 -5.20
CA SER A 906 -21.04 25.95 -5.74
C SER A 906 -19.68 26.56 -6.07
N LEU A 907 -18.59 25.91 -5.64
CA LEU A 907 -17.26 26.50 -5.62
C LEU A 907 -16.37 25.99 -6.76
N ASN A 908 -15.51 26.86 -7.30
CA ASN A 908 -14.52 26.45 -8.30
C ASN A 908 -13.32 25.76 -7.62
N TRP A 909 -13.51 24.50 -7.26
CA TRP A 909 -12.49 23.66 -6.63
C TRP A 909 -11.18 23.57 -7.40
N GLN A 910 -11.18 23.70 -8.74
CA GLN A 910 -9.93 23.72 -9.51
C GLN A 910 -9.12 24.99 -9.27
N LYS A 911 -9.78 26.14 -9.11
CA LYS A 911 -9.12 27.41 -8.73
C LYS A 911 -8.65 27.35 -7.28
N ILE A 912 -9.52 26.91 -6.36
CA ILE A 912 -9.22 26.84 -4.91
C ILE A 912 -8.04 25.90 -4.64
N MET A 913 -8.07 24.66 -5.15
CA MET A 913 -6.97 23.71 -4.96
C MET A 913 -5.66 24.26 -5.56
N LYS A 914 -5.71 24.95 -6.72
CA LYS A 914 -4.51 25.57 -7.27
C LYS A 914 -3.95 26.66 -6.35
N THR A 915 -4.78 27.55 -5.81
CA THR A 915 -4.34 28.57 -4.85
C THR A 915 -3.69 27.93 -3.62
N ILE A 916 -4.27 26.85 -3.08
CA ILE A 916 -3.73 26.10 -1.94
C ILE A 916 -2.40 25.39 -2.28
N THR A 917 -2.20 24.93 -3.52
CA THR A 917 -0.91 24.35 -3.96
C THR A 917 0.15 25.40 -4.34
N ASP A 918 -0.27 26.58 -4.79
CA ASP A 918 0.61 27.69 -5.16
C ASP A 918 1.17 28.39 -3.92
N ASP A 919 0.36 28.58 -2.87
CA ASP A 919 0.78 29.06 -1.54
C ASP A 919 0.09 28.28 -0.40
N PRO A 920 0.69 27.17 0.07
CA PRO A 920 0.15 26.39 1.18
C PRO A 920 0.28 27.08 2.54
N GLU A 921 1.28 27.95 2.75
CA GLU A 921 1.51 28.54 4.09
C GLU A 921 0.57 29.73 4.33
N GLY A 922 0.43 30.64 3.36
CA GLY A 922 -0.53 31.75 3.42
C GLY A 922 -1.98 31.28 3.58
N PHE A 923 -2.34 30.11 3.02
CA PHE A 923 -3.65 29.50 3.24
C PHE A 923 -3.91 29.19 4.72
N PHE A 924 -2.96 28.59 5.45
CA PHE A 924 -3.15 28.30 6.88
C PHE A 924 -2.92 29.51 7.81
N GLU A 925 -2.32 30.60 7.32
CA GLU A 925 -2.31 31.89 8.02
C GLU A 925 -3.67 32.60 7.91
N GLN A 926 -4.35 32.51 6.76
CA GLN A 926 -5.71 33.03 6.53
C GLN A 926 -6.83 32.18 7.17
N GLY A 927 -6.51 31.34 8.16
CA GLY A 927 -7.47 30.47 8.84
C GLY A 927 -7.77 29.14 8.15
N GLY A 928 -7.08 28.80 7.06
CA GLY A 928 -7.24 27.54 6.34
C GLY A 928 -8.68 27.34 5.87
N TRP A 929 -9.26 26.17 6.17
CA TRP A 929 -10.60 25.79 5.72
C TRP A 929 -11.77 26.58 6.32
N THR A 930 -11.51 27.53 7.22
CA THR A 930 -12.55 28.32 7.92
C THR A 930 -13.35 29.24 6.96
N PHE A 931 -12.82 29.57 5.78
CA PHE A 931 -13.56 30.34 4.74
C PHE A 931 -14.79 29.60 4.18
N LEU A 932 -14.95 28.30 4.49
CA LEU A 932 -16.11 27.49 4.11
C LEU A 932 -17.22 27.47 5.18
N ASP A 933 -17.02 28.10 6.34
CA ASP A 933 -18.02 28.14 7.41
C ASP A 933 -18.91 29.40 7.28
N PRO A 934 -20.24 29.30 7.40
CA PRO A 934 -21.17 30.39 7.08
C PRO A 934 -21.12 31.60 8.02
N GLU A 935 -20.34 31.56 9.10
CA GLU A 935 -20.12 32.70 10.01
C GLU A 935 -19.11 33.72 9.45
N SER A 936 -18.32 33.39 8.41
CA SER A 936 -17.31 34.30 7.83
C SER A 936 -17.87 35.32 6.81
N GLY A 937 -19.19 35.55 6.81
CA GLY A 937 -19.88 36.38 5.81
C GLY A 937 -21.01 37.24 6.38
N SER A 938 -21.03 37.51 7.69
CA SER A 938 -22.16 38.16 8.38
C SER A 938 -21.76 39.24 9.39
N GLU A 939 -20.62 39.92 9.22
CA GLU A 939 -20.19 41.04 10.09
C GLU A 939 -20.00 42.40 9.37
N ASP A 940 -20.20 42.48 8.04
CA ASP A 940 -20.01 43.72 7.23
C ASP A 940 -21.28 44.17 6.47
N GLU A 941 -22.45 44.08 7.11
CA GLU A 941 -23.68 44.80 6.68
C GLU A 941 -24.14 45.76 7.81
N ASN A 942 -23.59 46.99 7.88
CA ASN A 942 -24.37 48.18 7.51
C ASN A 942 -23.57 49.51 7.52
N GLU A 943 -23.65 50.24 6.39
CA GLU A 943 -23.71 51.71 6.24
C GLU A 943 -22.90 52.67 7.15
N SER A 944 -21.95 53.42 6.55
CA SER A 944 -22.15 54.87 6.26
C SER A 944 -20.89 55.57 5.71
N ALA A 945 -20.59 55.40 4.42
CA ALA A 945 -19.63 56.23 3.67
C ALA A 945 -19.86 56.15 2.15
N GLU A 946 -20.93 56.79 1.66
CA GLU A 946 -21.07 57.17 0.25
C GLU A 946 -19.98 58.20 -0.13
N SER A 947 -19.51 58.37 -1.37
CA SER A 947 -19.55 57.62 -2.64
C SER A 947 -18.54 58.32 -3.59
N GLU A 948 -18.47 57.93 -4.88
CA GLU A 948 -17.59 58.49 -5.94
C GLU A 948 -16.10 58.05 -5.81
N GLU A 949 -15.42 57.48 -6.83
CA GLU A 949 -15.73 57.27 -8.26
C GLU A 949 -15.30 55.85 -8.74
N ASP A 950 -16.03 55.29 -9.71
CA ASP A 950 -15.58 54.19 -10.57
C ASP A 950 -14.73 54.73 -11.74
N GLU A 951 -13.64 54.04 -12.11
CA GLU A 951 -13.09 54.14 -13.48
C GLU A 951 -12.77 52.75 -14.06
N ALA A 952 -13.57 52.33 -15.03
CA ALA A 952 -13.29 51.16 -15.86
C ALA A 952 -12.35 51.55 -17.02
N TYR A 953 -11.19 50.89 -17.14
CA TYR A 953 -10.27 51.19 -18.24
C TYR A 953 -10.76 50.58 -19.56
N ASN A 954 -11.16 51.44 -20.49
CA ASN A 954 -11.56 51.08 -21.85
C ASN A 954 -10.78 51.96 -22.86
N PRO A 955 -9.94 51.39 -23.75
CA PRO A 955 -9.15 52.18 -24.69
C PRO A 955 -10.02 52.65 -25.87
N THR A 956 -10.29 53.94 -25.95
CA THR A 956 -11.04 54.56 -27.05
C THR A 956 -10.17 54.88 -28.26
N ASP A 957 -10.64 54.51 -29.45
CA ASP A 957 -10.63 55.43 -30.60
C ASP A 957 -11.79 55.05 -31.55
N ALA A 958 -12.43 56.06 -32.16
CA ALA A 958 -13.46 55.92 -33.20
C ALA A 958 -12.85 56.27 -34.58
N GLU A 959 -13.43 56.03 -35.75
CA GLU A 959 -14.81 55.73 -36.18
C GLU A 959 -14.77 54.50 -37.15
N SER A 960 -15.83 53.92 -37.74
CA SER A 960 -17.25 54.28 -37.90
C SER A 960 -18.11 53.00 -38.14
N ASP A 961 -19.43 53.16 -38.23
CA ASP A 961 -20.36 52.17 -38.84
C ASP A 961 -20.00 51.88 -40.34
N ASP A 962 -20.53 50.87 -41.04
CA ASP A 962 -21.83 50.17 -40.90
C ASP A 962 -21.85 48.77 -41.58
N GLU A 963 -22.95 48.01 -41.39
CA GLU A 963 -23.44 46.80 -42.10
C GLU A 963 -22.47 45.63 -42.46
N THR A 964 -22.62 44.47 -41.81
CA THR A 964 -23.20 43.22 -42.43
C THR A 964 -23.21 42.01 -41.47
N ASP A 965 -24.26 41.18 -41.54
CA ASP A 965 -24.42 39.95 -40.76
C ASP A 965 -23.61 38.75 -41.33
N GLU A 966 -22.88 38.02 -40.47
CA GLU A 966 -22.77 36.55 -40.52
C GLU A 966 -22.23 36.02 -39.17
N ASP A 967 -22.95 35.09 -38.53
CA ASP A 967 -22.79 34.71 -37.11
C ASP A 967 -22.00 33.40 -36.94
N ASP A 968 -20.69 33.48 -36.73
CA ASP A 968 -19.77 32.33 -36.83
C ASP A 968 -19.65 31.45 -35.57
N SER A 969 -20.70 30.65 -35.37
CA SER A 969 -20.64 29.23 -34.98
C SER A 969 -19.69 28.78 -33.83
N GLU A 970 -20.10 28.98 -32.56
CA GLU A 970 -19.58 28.15 -31.45
C GLU A 970 -20.21 26.73 -31.46
N TYR A 971 -19.95 25.97 -32.53
CA TYR A 971 -20.58 24.66 -32.76
C TYR A 971 -19.89 23.55 -31.95
N SER A 972 -20.56 23.07 -30.91
CA SER A 972 -20.07 22.02 -30.01
C SER A 972 -20.29 20.61 -30.59
N GLU A 973 -19.63 20.30 -31.71
CA GLU A 973 -19.80 19.00 -32.35
C GLU A 973 -19.01 17.88 -31.65
N ALA A 974 -19.74 16.85 -31.21
CA ALA A 974 -19.17 15.57 -30.82
C ALA A 974 -19.25 14.61 -32.01
N SER A 975 -18.10 14.16 -32.49
CA SER A 975 -17.91 12.92 -33.25
C SER A 975 -16.99 12.00 -32.43
N GLU A 976 -17.34 10.76 -32.11
CA GLU A 976 -17.64 9.62 -33.00
C GLU A 976 -16.37 9.19 -33.78
N ASP A 977 -15.81 8.02 -33.43
CA ASP A 977 -14.53 7.47 -33.93
C ASP A 977 -14.69 5.96 -34.24
N GLU A 978 -15.67 5.66 -35.10
CA GLU A 978 -15.80 4.46 -35.94
C GLU A 978 -16.18 4.95 -37.35
N SER A 979 -15.78 4.34 -38.48
CA SER A 979 -15.00 3.12 -38.73
C SER A 979 -14.26 3.29 -40.09
N ASP A 980 -13.03 2.81 -40.27
CA ASP A 980 -12.65 1.55 -40.94
C ASP A 980 -11.67 1.88 -42.10
N ASP A 981 -10.92 0.91 -42.62
CA ASP A 981 -10.24 0.96 -43.94
C ASP A 981 -9.83 -0.48 -44.35
N SER A 982 -10.25 -0.93 -45.53
CA SER A 982 -10.23 -2.33 -45.97
C SER A 982 -8.84 -2.77 -46.54
N ASP A 983 -8.54 -4.02 -46.94
CA ASP A 983 -9.18 -4.88 -47.96
C ASP A 983 -8.84 -6.38 -47.75
N GLU A 984 -9.78 -7.30 -48.06
CA GLU A 984 -9.55 -8.27 -49.16
C GLU A 984 -10.87 -8.92 -49.67
N LEU A 985 -10.96 -8.99 -51.00
CA LEU A 985 -12.11 -9.29 -51.87
C LEU A 985 -12.78 -10.68 -51.66
N GLY A 986 -14.11 -10.75 -51.81
CA GLY A 986 -14.86 -12.02 -51.90
C GLY A 986 -16.33 -11.86 -52.35
N SER A 987 -16.62 -12.22 -53.60
CA SER A 987 -17.94 -12.11 -54.28
C SER A 987 -19.05 -12.95 -53.64
N ASP A 988 -20.27 -12.40 -53.50
CA ASP A 988 -21.43 -12.76 -54.35
C ASP A 988 -22.68 -11.89 -54.01
N GLU A 989 -23.62 -11.80 -54.96
CA GLU A 989 -24.80 -10.92 -54.89
C GLU A 989 -26.04 -11.63 -54.32
N GLU A 990 -26.72 -11.03 -53.33
CA GLU A 990 -28.18 -11.16 -53.21
C GLU A 990 -28.77 -9.89 -52.56
N SER A 991 -29.72 -9.23 -53.23
CA SER A 991 -30.20 -7.90 -52.83
C SER A 991 -31.17 -7.96 -51.66
N GLY A 992 -30.81 -7.31 -50.54
CA GLY A 992 -31.78 -6.94 -49.51
C GLY A 992 -32.87 -6.01 -50.07
N LYS A 993 -34.06 -6.06 -49.48
CA LYS A 993 -35.17 -5.13 -49.81
C LYS A 993 -34.86 -3.71 -49.31
N ASP A 994 -35.39 -2.72 -50.00
CA ASP A 994 -35.34 -1.32 -49.55
C ASP A 994 -36.27 -1.07 -48.35
N TRP A 995 -36.00 0.00 -47.59
CA TRP A 995 -36.81 0.43 -46.46
C TRP A 995 -38.29 0.67 -46.83
N SER A 996 -38.56 1.13 -48.06
CA SER A 996 -39.94 1.32 -48.54
C SER A 996 -40.73 0.02 -48.75
N ASP A 997 -40.05 -1.14 -48.86
CA ASP A 997 -40.67 -2.46 -48.86
C ASP A 997 -40.78 -3.05 -47.45
N LEU A 998 -39.83 -2.78 -46.55
CA LEU A 998 -39.93 -3.19 -45.14
C LEU A 998 -41.03 -2.43 -44.39
N GLU A 999 -41.18 -1.12 -44.66
CA GLU A 999 -42.27 -0.30 -44.10
C GLU A 999 -43.63 -0.71 -44.67
N ARG A 1000 -43.68 -1.18 -45.93
CA ARG A 1000 -44.85 -1.81 -46.54
C ARG A 1000 -45.18 -3.16 -45.89
N GLU A 1001 -44.19 -4.01 -45.65
CA GLU A 1001 -44.35 -5.34 -45.07
C GLU A 1001 -44.82 -5.24 -43.61
N ALA A 1002 -44.28 -4.29 -42.83
CA ALA A 1002 -44.78 -3.96 -41.49
C ALA A 1002 -46.22 -3.38 -41.52
N ALA A 1003 -46.53 -2.48 -42.45
CA ALA A 1003 -47.88 -1.93 -42.62
C ALA A 1003 -48.90 -2.97 -43.14
N GLU A 1004 -48.46 -4.05 -43.76
CA GLU A 1004 -49.30 -5.21 -44.09
C GLU A 1004 -49.46 -6.18 -42.91
N GLU A 1005 -48.44 -6.40 -42.06
CA GLU A 1005 -48.61 -7.17 -40.81
C GLU A 1005 -49.57 -6.48 -39.83
N ASP A 1006 -49.44 -5.17 -39.59
CA ASP A 1006 -50.38 -4.41 -38.75
C ASP A 1006 -51.82 -4.45 -39.30
N ARG A 1007 -51.99 -4.35 -40.63
CA ARG A 1007 -53.29 -4.53 -41.29
C ARG A 1007 -53.87 -5.93 -41.15
N ASN A 1008 -53.03 -6.95 -41.10
CA ASN A 1008 -53.46 -8.35 -40.97
C ASN A 1008 -53.84 -8.68 -39.51
N ASN A 1009 -53.28 -7.95 -38.55
CA ASN A 1009 -53.58 -8.07 -37.12
C ASN A 1009 -54.94 -7.42 -36.74
N ASP A 1010 -55.35 -6.37 -37.47
CA ASP A 1010 -56.61 -5.64 -37.23
C ASP A 1010 -57.88 -6.37 -37.75
N TYR A 1011 -57.73 -7.50 -38.47
CA TYR A 1011 -58.85 -8.26 -39.03
C TYR A 1011 -59.67 -9.07 -38.02
N ASN A 1012 -59.49 -8.85 -36.71
CA ASN A 1012 -60.22 -9.59 -35.68
C ASN A 1012 -60.43 -8.84 -34.34
N THR A 1013 -61.11 -7.68 -34.36
CA THR A 1013 -62.26 -7.38 -33.45
C THR A 1013 -63.03 -6.16 -33.97
N ASP A 1014 -63.90 -6.37 -34.97
CA ASP A 1014 -64.93 -5.37 -35.31
C ASP A 1014 -66.14 -5.57 -34.38
N ASP A 1015 -66.21 -4.82 -33.27
CA ASP A 1015 -67.51 -4.30 -32.81
C ASP A 1015 -67.50 -2.97 -32.02
N LYS A 1016 -67.72 -1.90 -32.79
CA LYS A 1016 -68.61 -0.76 -32.47
C LYS A 1016 -68.24 0.26 -31.35
N ARG A 1017 -67.77 1.41 -31.88
CA ARG A 1017 -68.40 2.78 -31.79
C ARG A 1017 -67.93 3.81 -30.74
N ASN A 1018 -67.42 4.91 -31.29
CA ASN A 1018 -67.64 6.34 -30.94
C ASN A 1018 -67.22 6.85 -29.53
N GLY A 1019 -66.52 7.99 -29.39
CA GLY A 1019 -65.88 8.87 -30.39
C GLY A 1019 -65.97 10.37 -30.07
N LYS A 1020 -64.93 11.11 -30.50
CA LYS A 1020 -64.77 12.58 -30.59
C LYS A 1020 -64.38 13.42 -29.34
N PHE A 1021 -63.28 14.17 -29.55
CA PHE A 1021 -63.00 15.58 -29.22
C PHE A 1021 -62.81 16.06 -27.76
N GLU A 1022 -61.53 16.30 -27.45
CA GLU A 1022 -60.94 17.62 -27.13
C GLU A 1022 -61.39 18.52 -25.94
N THR A 1023 -60.33 19.05 -25.29
CA THR A 1023 -60.19 20.35 -24.60
C THR A 1023 -60.68 20.61 -23.16
N LYS A 1024 -59.69 21.08 -22.38
CA LYS A 1024 -59.73 22.17 -21.37
C LYS A 1024 -60.55 22.02 -20.06
N LYS A 1025 -59.75 21.83 -18.99
CA LYS A 1025 -59.71 22.61 -17.72
C LYS A 1025 -60.86 22.53 -16.69
N HIS A 1026 -60.40 22.49 -15.42
CA HIS A 1026 -61.07 22.85 -14.15
C HIS A 1026 -62.24 22.01 -13.63
N GLY A 1027 -62.32 21.89 -12.29
CA GLY A 1027 -63.63 22.04 -11.64
C GLY A 1027 -64.05 21.13 -10.48
N LYS A 1028 -63.21 20.94 -9.44
CA LYS A 1028 -63.60 20.55 -8.04
C LYS A 1028 -65.00 19.93 -7.78
N SER A 1029 -64.98 18.71 -7.20
CA SER A 1029 -65.92 18.25 -6.14
C SER A 1029 -67.39 17.96 -6.56
N SER A 1030 -68.25 17.29 -5.77
CA SER A 1030 -68.12 16.68 -4.43
C SER A 1030 -69.17 15.58 -4.22
N LYS A 1031 -68.89 14.56 -3.36
CA LYS A 1031 -69.87 13.66 -2.67
C LYS A 1031 -70.77 12.80 -3.61
N HIS A 1032 -71.17 11.57 -3.28
CA HIS A 1032 -71.49 10.98 -1.98
C HIS A 1032 -71.28 9.45 -1.97
N SER A 1033 -70.74 8.91 -0.88
CA SER A 1033 -71.09 7.56 -0.38
C SER A 1033 -72.52 7.60 0.21
N PRO A 1034 -73.27 6.48 0.29
CA PRO A 1034 -72.95 5.45 1.28
C PRO A 1034 -73.26 3.97 0.92
N SER A 1035 -72.78 3.11 1.83
CA SER A 1035 -73.10 1.70 2.08
C SER A 1035 -74.61 1.31 1.99
N LYS A 1036 -75.00 0.04 1.81
CA LYS A 1036 -74.79 -1.12 2.71
C LYS A 1036 -75.26 -2.45 2.07
N SER A 1037 -74.72 -3.59 2.57
CA SER A 1037 -75.41 -4.90 2.81
C SER A 1037 -76.14 -5.61 1.64
N SER A 1038 -76.55 -6.89 1.65
CA SER A 1038 -76.14 -8.19 2.22
C SER A 1038 -77.20 -9.23 1.73
N LYS A 1039 -77.17 -10.57 1.90
CA LYS A 1039 -76.32 -11.53 2.63
C LYS A 1039 -76.68 -12.96 2.16
N ASP A 1040 -75.81 -13.96 2.40
CA ASP A 1040 -76.18 -15.39 2.50
C ASP A 1040 -76.77 -16.07 1.21
N LYS A 1041 -76.80 -17.40 0.98
CA LYS A 1041 -76.07 -18.59 1.48
C LYS A 1041 -76.38 -19.84 0.61
N TYR A 1042 -75.39 -20.74 0.43
CA TYR A 1042 -75.55 -22.20 0.16
C TYR A 1042 -76.33 -22.64 -1.12
N HIS A 1043 -76.30 -23.90 -1.62
CA HIS A 1043 -75.64 -25.16 -1.20
C HIS A 1043 -75.30 -26.08 -2.41
N ASN A 1044 -74.11 -26.72 -2.38
CA ASN A 1044 -73.78 -28.11 -2.78
C ASN A 1044 -74.41 -28.88 -3.98
N ARG A 1045 -73.49 -29.50 -4.76
CA ARG A 1045 -73.39 -30.95 -5.16
C ARG A 1045 -73.87 -31.50 -6.54
N ASP A 1046 -72.89 -32.22 -7.15
CA ASP A 1046 -72.93 -33.59 -7.72
C ASP A 1046 -73.31 -33.91 -9.20
N LYS A 1047 -72.31 -34.52 -9.89
CA LYS A 1047 -72.33 -35.69 -10.81
C LYS A 1047 -72.78 -35.59 -12.28
N HIS A 1048 -71.96 -36.15 -13.19
CA HIS A 1048 -72.11 -37.38 -14.01
C HIS A 1048 -70.79 -37.55 -14.84
N HIS A 1049 -70.09 -38.69 -14.99
CA HIS A 1049 -70.36 -39.99 -15.64
C HIS A 1049 -70.62 -39.91 -17.16
N SER A 1050 -70.03 -40.74 -18.05
CA SER A 1050 -69.21 -41.99 -17.92
C SER A 1050 -68.14 -42.10 -19.07
N SER A 1051 -67.54 -43.20 -19.59
CA SER A 1051 -67.90 -44.64 -19.69
C SER A 1051 -66.73 -45.67 -19.86
N SER A 1052 -66.58 -46.31 -21.04
CA SER A 1052 -66.02 -47.66 -21.37
C SER A 1052 -64.99 -47.64 -22.53
N SER A 1053 -64.09 -48.62 -22.81
CA SER A 1053 -63.70 -49.93 -22.21
C SER A 1053 -62.50 -50.61 -22.94
N SER A 1054 -61.81 -51.57 -22.29
CA SER A 1054 -60.85 -52.58 -22.84
C SER A 1054 -59.46 -52.07 -23.32
N GLY A 1055 -58.37 -52.86 -23.40
CA GLY A 1055 -58.16 -54.31 -23.15
C GLY A 1055 -56.67 -54.73 -22.95
N HIS A 1056 -56.41 -56.04 -22.77
CA HIS A 1056 -55.19 -56.65 -22.19
C HIS A 1056 -53.83 -56.62 -22.94
N LYS A 1057 -52.75 -56.47 -22.13
CA LYS A 1057 -51.47 -57.26 -22.05
C LYS A 1057 -50.47 -57.43 -23.23
N ASN A 1058 -49.19 -57.19 -22.85
CA ASN A 1058 -47.97 -57.98 -23.09
C ASN A 1058 -47.08 -57.86 -24.37
N SER A 1059 -45.78 -57.73 -24.06
CA SER A 1059 -44.60 -58.39 -24.67
C SER A 1059 -44.11 -58.10 -26.10
N SER A 1060 -42.99 -57.36 -26.14
CA SER A 1060 -41.70 -57.75 -26.74
C SER A 1060 -41.42 -57.62 -28.25
N LYS A 1061 -40.14 -57.24 -28.50
CA LYS A 1061 -39.24 -57.58 -29.63
C LYS A 1061 -39.30 -56.82 -30.99
N ASP A 1062 -38.09 -56.41 -31.35
CA ASP A 1062 -37.43 -56.50 -32.68
C ASP A 1062 -37.89 -55.64 -33.89
N LYS A 1063 -36.99 -54.70 -34.25
CA LYS A 1063 -36.24 -54.60 -35.54
C LYS A 1063 -36.55 -53.53 -36.60
N ASP A 1064 -35.45 -53.21 -37.31
CA ASP A 1064 -35.34 -52.62 -38.66
C ASP A 1064 -35.74 -51.11 -38.78
N ARG A 1065 -35.09 -50.22 -39.56
CA ARG A 1065 -34.11 -50.22 -40.69
C ARG A 1065 -33.49 -48.79 -40.81
N LYS A 1066 -32.36 -48.45 -41.47
CA LYS A 1066 -31.23 -49.12 -42.17
C LYS A 1066 -30.12 -48.05 -42.50
N ARG A 1067 -28.89 -48.48 -42.85
CA ARG A 1067 -27.77 -47.72 -43.52
C ARG A 1067 -26.92 -46.72 -42.68
N SER A 1068 -25.60 -46.54 -42.90
CA SER A 1068 -24.57 -47.39 -43.58
C SER A 1068 -23.10 -46.88 -43.45
N ARG A 1069 -22.16 -47.77 -43.09
CA ARG A 1069 -20.80 -48.06 -43.68
C ARG A 1069 -19.72 -46.95 -43.80
N GLU A 1070 -18.39 -47.20 -43.88
CA GLU A 1070 -17.41 -48.32 -43.66
C GLU A 1070 -15.98 -47.68 -43.68
N ASP A 1071 -14.82 -48.30 -43.35
CA ASP A 1071 -14.44 -49.65 -42.87
C ASP A 1071 -13.64 -49.53 -41.53
N SER A 1072 -12.29 -49.65 -41.55
CA SER A 1072 -11.46 -49.89 -40.36
C SER A 1072 -9.94 -49.78 -40.63
N ARG A 1073 -9.12 -49.99 -39.57
CA ARG A 1073 -7.65 -50.31 -39.49
C ARG A 1073 -6.75 -49.20 -38.90
N ASP A 1074 -5.54 -49.46 -38.37
CA ASP A 1074 -4.87 -50.54 -37.58
C ASP A 1074 -3.34 -50.37 -37.74
N ASN A 1075 -2.53 -50.68 -36.71
CA ASN A 1075 -1.05 -50.46 -36.60
C ASN A 1075 -0.60 -48.97 -36.69
N GLY A 1076 0.63 -48.55 -36.34
CA GLY A 1076 1.76 -49.20 -35.65
C GLY A 1076 3.08 -48.39 -35.72
N HIS A 1077 4.01 -48.63 -34.79
CA HIS A 1077 5.45 -48.20 -34.75
C HIS A 1077 5.89 -46.71 -34.55
N LYS A 1078 6.64 -46.48 -33.45
CA LYS A 1078 8.04 -45.92 -33.36
C LYS A 1078 8.50 -44.96 -34.50
N SER A 1079 9.02 -43.73 -34.32
CA SER A 1079 9.96 -43.21 -33.31
C SER A 1079 10.55 -41.81 -33.65
N LYS A 1080 11.08 -41.11 -32.61
CA LYS A 1080 12.25 -40.18 -32.54
C LYS A 1080 12.49 -39.01 -33.55
N LYS A 1081 12.82 -37.87 -32.92
CA LYS A 1081 13.79 -36.79 -33.28
C LYS A 1081 13.39 -35.64 -34.23
N SER A 1082 13.01 -34.52 -33.61
CA SER A 1082 13.70 -33.20 -33.66
C SER A 1082 14.38 -32.74 -34.96
N ARG A 1083 13.86 -31.66 -35.57
CA ARG A 1083 14.47 -30.30 -35.47
C ARG A 1083 13.70 -29.26 -36.31
N ARG A 1084 13.10 -28.28 -35.64
CA ARG A 1084 13.54 -26.88 -35.78
C ARG A 1084 13.32 -26.14 -34.45
#